data_AF-A0A7C4DKX7-F1
#
_entry.id   AF-A0A7C4DKX7-F1
#
_cell.length_a   1.000
_cell.length_b   1.000
_cell.length_c   1.000
_cell.angle_alpha   90.00
_cell.angle_beta   90.00
_cell.angle_gamma   90.00
#
_symmetry.space_group_name_H-M   'P 1'
#
loop_
_entity.id
_entity.type
_entity.pdbx_description
1 polymer ?
#
loop_
_entity_poly.entity_id
_entity_poly.type
_entity_poly.pdbx_seq_one_letter_code
_entity_poly.pdbx_strand_id
1 'polypeptide(L)'
;MTPLPSWIHRPLAVLLCAFAASAADWSGPAPENLPLANVRSEDVAGNVVIVAGAVYRVRISLRPVAILSLDIQGQNLLTESIEPGFVDDQGVRYLPQQTGIPSWQTYEGQSYKPARDVAARLNVWNAGPYYWEAHILDIPLLPEHARSSPDAEASESLNNKVVRGEIVFHTFADRLNIEFRVAPETTGVNPARASWTLRAPGLQHADLGDRKLTRFGPAALLGLPGETYDAKSGRLETPLTAAPDGALRCWWVLRPACAGAPAEELFREELNPLPAANFGIRYGRYAGYDAAAGLHGIEAVTPGLSFNSAYDNPNRRIEIAAAIQGDGFKRRLMCKSISHVGMLPATVLADENGFMLPTPVLACKNFAGEREEPDDSSYGHAFFPLDLAPGEQKRFQILHLFQNWGDHMLKQVSSIRFFHIYWHLSSGVSETTCFTIPWMKLNGVFVLIPDYRPYSGPFWPSQPQHDCQSWPGLLQYRSGNEEVRLIYERTVFESIAPNLALFAMHFTSSDGAARAAATAMEIPQGDQMRTFLKLRYDWHKAAAIDGDARSSFRWLNVNDRSRPRALVYWKESEEAAADAIPPDGCQVIARPLGKTFPFLGTHGMPGNQGATSYSSLALVRSFRARLGGQDAQGPAFSAVYDARGGNYWLTTSHERLTLQPGDFIEAEVMLVPHAEGTEPLVVPVRERRYYGTEGPATAVHTGRKVRDFPATVEAEDEVAALTIKGGTEATPVIAGGFHHWAVPLLWVNGVWQNQQAHGGDGYQVNPDGNGKYRFTFLIKQRQGDARSLIVTRAHCSTGISRTTDRSGYLELTTDAEQGEFSLKAPALFAPGVNTVSADAPVVAFAGTAKTVRQIPLAVKTADQRVTVTVFRCDEKTMDLAVRGAARLEFTALTPAAAYRLLLDGKEQQRRTPLHGRELSVELGAGEHRVVLEKL
;
A
#
# COMPACT_ATOMS: atom_id res chain seq x y z
N MET A 1 -36.92 -65.64 -0.47
CA MET A 1 -36.92 -64.42 0.38
C MET A 1 -37.32 -63.25 -0.51
N THR A 2 -38.59 -62.87 -0.39
CA THR A 2 -39.30 -61.68 -0.90
C THR A 2 -38.87 -60.40 -0.14
N PRO A 3 -39.22 -59.16 -0.56
CA PRO A 3 -39.49 -58.61 -1.90
C PRO A 3 -38.86 -57.20 -2.20
N LEU A 4 -39.01 -56.78 -3.48
CA LEU A 4 -39.06 -55.43 -4.11
C LEU A 4 -39.82 -54.33 -3.30
N PRO A 5 -39.87 -53.00 -3.65
CA PRO A 5 -39.83 -52.34 -5.00
C PRO A 5 -39.01 -51.01 -5.08
N SER A 6 -38.60 -50.44 -6.23
CA SER A 6 -39.28 -50.03 -7.49
C SER A 6 -39.89 -48.60 -7.47
N TRP A 7 -39.31 -47.72 -8.31
CA TRP A 7 -39.94 -46.68 -9.15
C TRP A 7 -40.13 -45.23 -8.62
N ILE A 8 -39.96 -44.29 -9.58
CA ILE A 8 -40.73 -43.07 -9.86
C ILE A 8 -40.07 -41.67 -9.70
N HIS A 9 -39.97 -41.01 -10.88
CA HIS A 9 -40.04 -39.58 -11.22
C HIS A 9 -38.94 -38.56 -10.82
N ARG A 10 -38.27 -38.00 -11.84
CA ARG A 10 -37.98 -36.55 -11.94
C ARG A 10 -39.33 -35.81 -11.96
N PRO A 11 -39.52 -34.65 -11.28
CA PRO A 11 -39.13 -33.38 -11.91
C PRO A 11 -38.86 -32.19 -10.93
N LEU A 12 -38.56 -31.01 -11.50
CA LEU A 12 -38.55 -29.67 -10.88
C LEU A 12 -37.49 -29.35 -9.81
N ALA A 13 -36.34 -28.85 -10.27
CA ALA A 13 -35.55 -27.86 -9.54
C ALA A 13 -35.64 -26.53 -10.30
N VAL A 14 -36.75 -25.82 -10.09
CA VAL A 14 -36.97 -24.42 -10.50
C VAL A 14 -37.69 -23.71 -9.35
N LEU A 15 -37.10 -22.60 -8.92
CA LEU A 15 -37.57 -21.56 -7.99
C LEU A 15 -37.57 -21.85 -6.47
N LEU A 16 -36.52 -21.36 -5.81
CA LEU A 16 -36.67 -20.29 -4.82
C LEU A 16 -35.68 -19.19 -5.19
N CYS A 17 -36.19 -18.22 -5.96
CA CYS A 17 -35.55 -16.93 -6.20
C CYS A 17 -35.71 -16.03 -4.97
N ALA A 18 -34.83 -15.03 -4.92
CA ALA A 18 -34.88 -13.79 -4.15
C ALA A 18 -34.30 -13.84 -2.73
N PHE A 19 -32.97 -13.69 -2.65
CA PHE A 19 -32.34 -12.82 -1.66
C PHE A 19 -31.30 -11.94 -2.36
N ALA A 20 -31.55 -10.62 -2.26
CA ALA A 20 -30.67 -9.47 -2.47
C ALA A 20 -29.81 -9.42 -3.74
N ALA A 21 -29.88 -8.28 -4.43
CA ALA A 21 -28.92 -7.86 -5.44
C ALA A 21 -27.51 -8.18 -4.95
N SER A 22 -26.86 -9.14 -5.63
CA SER A 22 -25.50 -9.53 -5.32
C SER A 22 -24.64 -8.28 -5.37
N ALA A 23 -24.10 -7.87 -4.22
CA ALA A 23 -22.83 -7.16 -4.22
C ALA A 23 -21.88 -8.08 -4.99
N ALA A 24 -21.73 -7.82 -6.29
CA ALA A 24 -20.85 -8.59 -7.15
C ALA A 24 -19.49 -8.63 -6.46
N ASP A 25 -18.92 -9.83 -6.31
CA ASP A 25 -17.67 -10.03 -5.57
C ASP A 25 -16.62 -9.02 -6.07
N TRP A 26 -16.44 -7.94 -5.31
CA TRP A 26 -15.30 -7.03 -5.38
C TRP A 26 -14.08 -7.63 -4.66
N SER A 27 -14.17 -8.92 -4.29
CA SER A 27 -13.19 -9.65 -3.52
C SER A 27 -11.90 -9.85 -4.33
N GLY A 28 -10.95 -8.93 -4.18
CA GLY A 28 -9.55 -9.19 -4.45
C GLY A 28 -8.95 -10.14 -3.39
N PRO A 29 -7.79 -10.75 -3.65
CA PRO A 29 -7.05 -11.44 -2.59
C PRO A 29 -6.65 -10.43 -1.49
N ALA A 30 -6.41 -10.93 -0.26
CA ALA A 30 -5.87 -10.09 0.82
C ALA A 30 -4.66 -9.28 0.32
N PRO A 31 -4.39 -8.07 0.86
CA PRO A 31 -3.21 -7.29 0.48
C PRO A 31 -1.92 -8.12 0.47
N GLU A 32 -1.76 -9.02 1.44
CA GLU A 32 -0.59 -9.90 1.60
C GLU A 32 -0.50 -11.01 0.54
N ASN A 33 -1.62 -11.34 -0.10
CA ASN A 33 -1.76 -12.34 -1.14
C ASN A 33 -1.96 -11.70 -2.53
N LEU A 34 -1.74 -10.40 -2.65
CA LEU A 34 -1.82 -9.75 -3.95
C LEU A 34 -0.81 -10.40 -4.90
N PRO A 35 -1.17 -10.55 -6.19
CA PRO A 35 -0.25 -11.11 -7.17
C PRO A 35 1.05 -10.27 -7.17
N LEU A 36 2.24 -10.88 -7.12
CA LEU A 36 3.49 -10.12 -7.02
C LEU A 36 4.16 -10.04 -8.39
N ALA A 37 4.12 -8.85 -8.98
CA ALA A 37 5.12 -8.41 -9.94
C ALA A 37 6.28 -7.74 -9.17
N ASN A 38 7.52 -7.90 -9.64
CA ASN A 38 8.68 -7.22 -9.06
C ASN A 38 9.82 -7.01 -10.06
N VAL A 39 10.65 -6.02 -9.74
CA VAL A 39 11.92 -5.73 -10.42
C VAL A 39 13.02 -5.65 -9.37
N ARG A 40 14.15 -6.30 -9.58
CA ARG A 40 15.28 -6.31 -8.63
C ARG A 40 16.61 -6.55 -9.34
N SER A 41 17.73 -6.11 -8.77
CA SER A 41 19.05 -6.56 -9.26
C SER A 41 19.34 -7.95 -8.74
N GLU A 42 19.99 -8.74 -9.56
CA GLU A 42 20.56 -10.03 -9.19
C GLU A 42 21.93 -9.86 -8.51
N ASP A 43 22.70 -8.84 -8.90
CA ASP A 43 24.08 -8.64 -8.44
C ASP A 43 24.29 -7.28 -7.74
N VAL A 44 25.46 -7.15 -7.12
CA VAL A 44 25.87 -5.96 -6.36
C VAL A 44 26.19 -4.78 -7.28
N ALA A 45 26.64 -5.04 -8.51
CA ALA A 45 26.99 -4.00 -9.47
C ALA A 45 25.74 -3.37 -10.12
N GLY A 46 24.57 -4.02 -10.02
CA GLY A 46 23.37 -3.63 -10.76
C GLY A 46 23.43 -4.02 -12.24
N ASN A 47 24.36 -4.90 -12.64
CA ASN A 47 24.57 -5.23 -14.05
C ASN A 47 23.50 -6.16 -14.59
N VAL A 48 22.93 -7.02 -13.73
CA VAL A 48 21.84 -7.92 -14.09
C VAL A 48 20.59 -7.57 -13.30
N VAL A 49 19.51 -7.28 -14.02
CA VAL A 49 18.18 -7.01 -13.47
C VAL A 49 17.28 -8.21 -13.70
N ILE A 50 16.45 -8.52 -12.72
CA ILE A 50 15.39 -9.51 -12.77
C ILE A 50 14.06 -8.77 -12.81
N VAL A 51 13.27 -9.05 -13.83
CA VAL A 51 11.84 -8.69 -13.91
C VAL A 51 11.05 -9.97 -13.74
N ALA A 52 10.14 -10.05 -12.77
CA ALA A 52 9.38 -11.27 -12.54
C ALA A 52 7.92 -11.01 -12.15
N GLY A 53 7.09 -11.99 -12.49
CA GLY A 53 5.71 -12.12 -12.02
C GLY A 53 5.55 -13.44 -11.25
N ALA A 54 4.30 -13.80 -10.94
CA ALA A 54 4.01 -15.06 -10.23
C ALA A 54 4.38 -16.31 -11.04
N VAL A 55 4.46 -16.20 -12.37
CA VAL A 55 4.62 -17.33 -13.29
C VAL A 55 5.82 -17.22 -14.24
N TYR A 56 6.55 -16.11 -14.18
CA TYR A 56 7.68 -15.84 -15.07
C TYR A 56 8.82 -15.08 -14.39
N ARG A 57 10.03 -15.20 -14.94
CA ARG A 57 11.21 -14.44 -14.57
C ARG A 57 12.05 -14.15 -15.82
N VAL A 58 12.47 -12.91 -15.98
CA VAL A 58 13.37 -12.44 -17.04
C VAL A 58 14.66 -11.96 -16.40
N ARG A 59 15.80 -12.47 -16.85
CA ARG A 59 17.12 -11.94 -16.47
C ARG A 59 17.65 -11.07 -17.59
N ILE A 60 18.05 -9.85 -17.27
CA ILE A 60 18.43 -8.82 -18.25
C ILE A 60 19.81 -8.29 -17.85
N SER A 61 20.78 -8.42 -18.75
CA SER A 61 22.05 -7.70 -18.64
C SER A 61 21.82 -6.25 -19.04
N LEU A 62 22.41 -5.30 -18.31
CA LEU A 62 22.51 -3.90 -18.69
C LEU A 62 23.81 -3.60 -19.44
N ARG A 63 24.76 -4.55 -19.50
CA ARG A 63 26.12 -4.35 -20.02
C ARG A 63 26.72 -5.58 -20.74
N PRO A 64 26.69 -5.64 -22.08
CA PRO A 64 25.77 -4.91 -22.96
C PRO A 64 24.32 -5.36 -22.70
N VAL A 65 23.35 -4.62 -23.25
CA VAL A 65 21.93 -4.93 -23.02
C VAL A 65 21.54 -6.22 -23.73
N ALA A 66 21.07 -7.19 -22.96
CA ALA A 66 20.56 -8.45 -23.50
C ALA A 66 19.61 -9.14 -22.52
N ILE A 67 18.57 -9.79 -23.04
CA ILE A 67 17.75 -10.72 -22.24
C ILE A 67 18.51 -12.05 -22.16
N LEU A 68 19.04 -12.35 -20.97
CA LEU A 68 19.89 -13.52 -20.70
C LEU A 68 19.09 -14.81 -20.53
N SER A 69 17.92 -14.73 -19.89
CA SER A 69 17.02 -15.86 -19.72
C SER A 69 15.57 -15.40 -19.67
N LEU A 70 14.68 -16.29 -20.09
CA LEU A 70 13.23 -16.14 -19.94
C LEU A 70 12.70 -17.43 -19.33
N ASP A 71 12.48 -17.42 -18.02
CA ASP A 71 11.95 -18.54 -17.28
C ASP A 71 10.42 -18.42 -17.19
N ILE A 72 9.70 -19.44 -17.64
CA ILE A 72 8.25 -19.55 -17.49
C ILE A 72 7.94 -20.85 -16.76
N GLN A 73 7.20 -20.77 -15.66
CA GLN A 73 6.87 -21.94 -14.81
C GLN A 73 8.10 -22.77 -14.41
N GLY A 74 9.25 -22.10 -14.19
CA GLY A 74 10.51 -22.74 -13.79
C GLY A 74 11.34 -23.32 -14.93
N GLN A 75 10.93 -23.17 -16.19
CA GLN A 75 11.69 -23.60 -17.36
C GLN A 75 12.27 -22.39 -18.11
N ASN A 76 13.60 -22.31 -18.23
CA ASN A 76 14.24 -21.34 -19.14
C ASN A 76 13.92 -21.72 -20.59
N LEU A 77 13.38 -20.76 -21.32
CA LEU A 77 12.92 -20.94 -22.69
C LEU A 77 13.95 -20.53 -23.74
N LEU A 78 14.99 -19.78 -23.35
CA LEU A 78 16.01 -19.28 -24.27
C LEU A 78 17.20 -20.23 -24.32
N THR A 79 17.68 -20.55 -25.52
CA THR A 79 18.98 -21.23 -25.70
C THR A 79 20.15 -20.25 -25.81
N GLU A 80 19.86 -19.00 -26.19
CA GLU A 80 20.83 -17.91 -26.39
C GLU A 80 20.21 -16.61 -25.88
N SER A 81 21.03 -15.61 -25.55
CA SER A 81 20.53 -14.30 -25.14
C SER A 81 19.87 -13.55 -26.30
N ILE A 82 18.81 -12.79 -26.02
CA ILE A 82 18.16 -11.92 -27.01
C ILE A 82 18.78 -10.53 -26.91
N GLU A 83 19.41 -10.08 -28.00
CA GLU A 83 19.87 -8.70 -28.16
C GLU A 83 18.75 -7.87 -28.81
N PRO A 84 18.22 -6.83 -28.14
CA PRO A 84 17.23 -5.93 -28.73
C PRO A 84 17.87 -5.05 -29.80
N GLY A 85 17.24 -4.93 -30.95
CA GLY A 85 17.75 -4.11 -32.04
C GLY A 85 16.67 -3.76 -33.06
N PHE A 86 17.06 -3.06 -34.11
CA PHE A 86 16.19 -2.72 -35.23
C PHE A 86 16.90 -2.86 -36.57
N VAL A 87 16.11 -2.82 -37.64
CA VAL A 87 16.53 -2.72 -39.03
C VAL A 87 15.96 -1.42 -39.59
N ASP A 88 16.80 -0.63 -40.25
CA ASP A 88 16.39 0.62 -40.89
C ASP A 88 15.69 0.37 -42.24
N ASP A 89 15.24 1.45 -42.89
CA ASP A 89 14.62 1.42 -44.22
C ASP A 89 15.58 0.97 -45.35
N GLN A 90 16.88 0.94 -45.09
CA GLN A 90 17.93 0.44 -46.00
C GLN A 90 18.30 -1.02 -45.75
N GLY A 91 17.71 -1.68 -44.73
CA GLY A 91 18.00 -3.06 -44.38
C GLY A 91 19.24 -3.23 -43.50
N VAL A 92 19.83 -2.15 -42.98
CA VAL A 92 20.97 -2.20 -42.05
C VAL A 92 20.47 -2.49 -40.64
N ARG A 93 21.11 -3.47 -39.99
CA ARG A 93 20.77 -3.88 -38.63
C ARG A 93 21.57 -3.09 -37.58
N TYR A 94 20.88 -2.66 -36.54
CA TYR A 94 21.43 -1.96 -35.38
C TYR A 94 21.25 -2.80 -34.10
N LEU A 95 22.32 -2.92 -33.31
CA LEU A 95 22.39 -3.76 -32.10
C LEU A 95 23.07 -3.03 -30.94
N PRO A 96 22.92 -3.50 -29.68
CA PRO A 96 23.55 -2.88 -28.53
C PRO A 96 25.09 -2.88 -28.64
N GLN A 97 25.69 -1.75 -28.31
CA GLN A 97 27.14 -1.57 -28.33
C GLN A 97 27.85 -2.47 -27.29
N GLN A 98 28.97 -3.09 -27.68
CA GLN A 98 29.72 -4.00 -26.81
C GLN A 98 30.87 -3.31 -26.06
N THR A 99 31.48 -2.28 -26.64
CA THR A 99 32.65 -1.56 -26.11
C THR A 99 32.64 -0.07 -26.44
N GLY A 100 33.23 0.79 -25.60
CA GLY A 100 33.42 2.24 -25.82
C GLY A 100 32.29 3.13 -25.26
N ILE A 101 32.57 4.39 -24.91
CA ILE A 101 31.57 5.30 -24.34
C ILE A 101 30.94 6.15 -25.46
N PRO A 102 29.64 6.02 -25.76
CA PRO A 102 28.97 6.92 -26.70
C PRO A 102 28.92 8.35 -26.14
N SER A 103 29.33 9.35 -26.94
CA SER A 103 29.26 10.75 -26.53
C SER A 103 27.86 11.31 -26.76
N TRP A 104 26.98 11.21 -25.76
CA TRP A 104 25.67 11.86 -25.83
C TRP A 104 25.75 13.29 -25.29
N GLN A 105 25.28 14.27 -26.07
CA GLN A 105 24.74 15.48 -25.45
C GLN A 105 23.44 15.11 -24.74
N THR A 106 23.27 15.75 -23.62
CA THR A 106 22.24 15.49 -22.63
C THR A 106 20.85 15.80 -23.12
N TYR A 107 19.88 15.05 -22.60
CA TYR A 107 18.46 15.26 -22.89
C TYR A 107 18.05 16.70 -22.52
N GLU A 108 17.44 17.41 -23.47
CA GLU A 108 16.90 18.78 -23.31
C GLU A 108 17.87 19.87 -22.80
N GLY A 109 19.16 19.80 -23.14
CA GLY A 109 20.11 20.89 -22.85
C GLY A 109 20.49 21.08 -21.37
N GLN A 110 20.16 20.12 -20.51
CA GLN A 110 20.62 20.11 -19.11
C GLN A 110 21.97 19.41 -18.99
N SER A 111 22.95 19.87 -18.21
CA SER A 111 24.21 19.14 -17.98
C SER A 111 24.02 17.88 -17.10
N TYR A 112 23.29 16.88 -17.60
CA TYR A 112 23.21 15.55 -17.00
C TYR A 112 24.53 14.79 -17.26
N LYS A 113 25.04 14.02 -16.30
CA LYS A 113 26.32 13.33 -16.49
C LYS A 113 26.17 12.34 -17.66
N PRO A 114 27.06 12.35 -18.68
CA PRO A 114 27.05 11.33 -19.74
C PRO A 114 27.04 9.93 -19.13
N ALA A 115 26.46 8.97 -19.84
CA ALA A 115 26.72 7.55 -19.56
C ALA A 115 28.25 7.38 -19.44
N ARG A 116 28.72 6.88 -18.30
CA ARG A 116 30.16 6.72 -18.03
C ARG A 116 30.73 5.45 -18.69
N ASP A 117 29.86 4.63 -19.28
CA ASP A 117 30.14 3.38 -19.95
C ASP A 117 28.97 2.99 -20.90
N VAL A 118 29.04 1.79 -21.49
CA VAL A 118 27.98 1.21 -22.34
C VAL A 118 26.75 0.72 -21.57
N ALA A 119 26.68 0.91 -20.24
CA ALA A 119 25.60 0.35 -19.45
C ALA A 119 24.30 1.14 -19.68
N ALA A 120 23.21 0.41 -19.96
CA ALA A 120 21.89 1.00 -19.94
C ALA A 120 21.45 1.31 -18.51
N ARG A 121 20.52 2.26 -18.36
CA ARG A 121 19.99 2.68 -17.06
C ARG A 121 18.68 1.98 -16.77
N LEU A 122 18.51 1.49 -15.54
CA LEU A 122 17.22 1.01 -15.05
C LEU A 122 16.47 2.15 -14.39
N ASN A 123 15.22 2.38 -14.79
CA ASN A 123 14.27 3.23 -14.11
C ASN A 123 12.99 2.46 -13.80
N VAL A 124 12.38 2.69 -12.65
CA VAL A 124 11.07 2.14 -12.30
C VAL A 124 10.10 3.31 -12.16
N TRP A 125 9.18 3.43 -13.11
CA TRP A 125 8.26 4.58 -13.16
C TRP A 125 7.01 4.31 -12.34
N ASN A 126 6.47 3.10 -12.43
CA ASN A 126 5.29 2.69 -11.68
C ASN A 126 5.59 1.34 -11.03
N ALA A 127 5.29 1.18 -9.75
CA ALA A 127 5.51 -0.07 -9.02
C ALA A 127 4.44 -0.27 -7.95
N GLY A 128 3.90 -1.48 -7.84
CA GLY A 128 3.04 -1.87 -6.74
C GLY A 128 2.52 -3.29 -6.90
N PRO A 129 1.43 -3.69 -6.23
CA PRO A 129 1.05 -5.10 -6.23
C PRO A 129 0.74 -5.62 -7.64
N TYR A 130 -0.09 -4.92 -8.43
CA TYR A 130 -0.63 -5.52 -9.66
C TYR A 130 0.20 -5.30 -10.93
N TYR A 131 0.98 -4.22 -10.96
CA TYR A 131 1.58 -3.69 -12.17
C TYR A 131 2.88 -2.98 -11.84
N TRP A 132 3.91 -3.26 -12.65
CA TRP A 132 5.15 -2.50 -12.66
C TRP A 132 5.52 -2.07 -14.08
N GLU A 133 6.23 -0.98 -14.15
CA GLU A 133 6.74 -0.40 -15.39
C GLU A 133 8.24 -0.15 -15.22
N ALA A 134 9.04 -1.05 -15.78
CA ALA A 134 10.50 -1.02 -15.69
C ALA A 134 11.10 -0.59 -17.03
N HIS A 135 11.83 0.51 -17.03
CA HIS A 135 12.46 1.09 -18.20
C HIS A 135 13.95 0.80 -18.21
N ILE A 136 14.44 0.20 -19.29
CA ILE A 136 15.87 0.08 -19.61
C ILE A 136 16.18 1.16 -20.65
N LEU A 137 16.71 2.27 -20.17
CA LEU A 137 16.92 3.51 -20.93
C LEU A 137 18.35 3.61 -21.48
N ASP A 138 18.49 4.48 -22.48
CA ASP A 138 19.76 4.85 -23.12
C ASP A 138 20.55 3.67 -23.70
N ILE A 139 19.86 2.70 -24.30
CA ILE A 139 20.51 1.59 -24.98
C ILE A 139 21.26 2.14 -26.20
N PRO A 140 22.59 2.05 -26.27
CA PRO A 140 23.34 2.54 -27.42
C PRO A 140 23.28 1.53 -28.56
N LEU A 141 22.57 1.87 -29.64
CA LEU A 141 22.41 1.01 -30.81
C LEU A 141 23.30 1.49 -31.96
N LEU A 142 24.13 0.58 -32.48
CA LEU A 142 25.06 0.82 -33.59
C LEU A 142 24.85 -0.19 -34.71
N PRO A 143 25.19 0.16 -35.97
CA PRO A 143 25.21 -0.81 -37.06
C PRO A 143 26.02 -2.06 -36.67
N GLU A 144 25.51 -3.25 -37.00
CA GLU A 144 26.08 -4.53 -36.57
C GLU A 144 27.57 -4.68 -36.91
N HIS A 145 28.01 -4.11 -38.04
CA HIS A 145 29.41 -4.13 -38.47
C HIS A 145 30.34 -3.20 -37.65
N ALA A 146 29.78 -2.25 -36.89
CA ALA A 146 30.53 -1.22 -36.17
C ALA A 146 30.58 -1.45 -34.64
N ARG A 147 29.83 -2.43 -34.11
CA ARG A 147 29.60 -2.60 -32.66
C ARG A 147 30.81 -3.04 -31.82
N SER A 148 31.87 -3.52 -32.48
CA SER A 148 33.09 -4.07 -31.86
C SER A 148 34.37 -3.32 -32.26
N SER A 149 34.25 -2.14 -32.89
CA SER A 149 35.42 -1.35 -33.31
C SER A 149 36.04 -0.64 -32.10
N PRO A 150 37.33 -0.84 -31.79
CA PRO A 150 38.03 -0.08 -30.74
C PRO A 150 38.09 1.43 -31.05
N ASP A 151 38.02 1.80 -32.33
CA ASP A 151 38.06 3.19 -32.81
C ASP A 151 36.73 3.96 -32.60
N ALA A 152 35.71 3.30 -32.05
CA ALA A 152 34.43 3.94 -31.71
C ALA A 152 34.58 5.06 -30.66
N GLU A 153 35.66 5.06 -29.87
CA GLU A 153 35.93 6.09 -28.86
C GLU A 153 36.34 7.46 -29.46
N ALA A 154 36.67 7.55 -30.76
CA ALA A 154 37.39 8.72 -31.28
C ALA A 154 36.89 9.34 -32.60
N SER A 155 35.90 8.76 -33.30
CA SER A 155 35.42 9.36 -34.56
C SER A 155 34.08 10.07 -34.38
N GLU A 156 34.04 11.38 -34.62
CA GLU A 156 32.79 12.17 -34.77
C GLU A 156 31.81 11.53 -35.77
N SER A 157 32.32 10.74 -36.73
CA SER A 157 31.52 10.04 -37.74
C SER A 157 30.68 8.86 -37.22
N LEU A 158 31.07 8.26 -36.09
CA LEU A 158 30.34 7.15 -35.44
C LEU A 158 29.35 7.69 -34.40
N ASN A 159 29.68 8.78 -33.70
CA ASN A 159 28.77 9.46 -32.77
C ASN A 159 27.50 9.95 -33.48
N ASN A 160 27.61 10.40 -34.73
CA ASN A 160 26.47 10.78 -35.57
C ASN A 160 25.59 9.60 -36.04
N LYS A 161 25.92 8.35 -35.68
CA LYS A 161 25.18 7.13 -36.07
C LYS A 161 24.65 6.32 -34.88
N VAL A 162 24.93 6.71 -33.64
CA VAL A 162 24.41 6.02 -32.45
C VAL A 162 22.93 6.34 -32.28
N VAL A 163 22.08 5.32 -32.30
CA VAL A 163 20.65 5.48 -32.07
C VAL A 163 20.32 5.10 -30.64
N ARG A 164 19.51 5.92 -29.96
CA ARG A 164 19.10 5.66 -28.58
C ARG A 164 17.87 4.74 -28.56
N GLY A 165 18.04 3.57 -27.97
CA GLY A 165 16.97 2.60 -27.72
C GLY A 165 16.49 2.58 -26.27
N GLU A 166 15.33 1.99 -26.07
CA GLU A 166 14.72 1.73 -24.77
C GLU A 166 13.94 0.40 -24.82
N ILE A 167 13.94 -0.33 -23.70
CA ILE A 167 13.00 -1.44 -23.48
C ILE A 167 12.15 -1.11 -22.26
N VAL A 168 10.83 -1.25 -22.38
CA VAL A 168 9.89 -1.16 -21.26
C VAL A 168 9.31 -2.53 -20.96
N PHE A 169 9.38 -2.94 -19.70
CA PHE A 169 8.74 -4.14 -19.20
C PHE A 169 7.49 -3.78 -18.40
N HIS A 170 6.33 -3.99 -19.00
CA HIS A 170 5.03 -3.88 -18.35
C HIS A 170 4.70 -5.20 -17.67
N THR A 171 4.95 -5.23 -16.37
CA THR A 171 5.05 -6.45 -15.59
C THR A 171 3.76 -6.65 -14.81
N PHE A 172 3.02 -7.70 -15.14
CA PHE A 172 1.85 -8.17 -14.38
C PHE A 172 2.22 -9.47 -13.68
N ALA A 173 1.38 -9.97 -12.78
CA ALA A 173 1.68 -11.23 -12.13
C ALA A 173 1.57 -12.47 -13.05
N ASP A 174 0.66 -12.44 -14.03
CA ASP A 174 0.36 -13.57 -14.91
C ASP A 174 0.80 -13.38 -16.36
N ARG A 175 1.21 -12.17 -16.74
CA ARG A 175 1.70 -11.83 -18.07
C ARG A 175 2.81 -10.79 -18.04
N LEU A 176 3.56 -10.71 -19.13
CA LEU A 176 4.58 -9.69 -19.36
C LEU A 176 4.35 -9.07 -20.72
N ASN A 177 4.26 -7.75 -20.80
CA ASN A 177 4.38 -7.06 -22.09
C ASN A 177 5.78 -6.43 -22.18
N ILE A 178 6.42 -6.62 -23.32
CA ILE A 178 7.75 -6.11 -23.59
C ILE A 178 7.62 -5.12 -24.73
N GLU A 179 7.85 -3.84 -24.48
CA GLU A 179 7.85 -2.77 -25.46
C GLU A 179 9.31 -2.42 -25.82
N PHE A 180 9.60 -2.31 -27.11
CA PHE A 180 10.88 -1.80 -27.60
C PHE A 180 10.64 -0.47 -28.30
N ARG A 181 11.44 0.54 -27.92
CA ARG A 181 11.29 1.93 -28.35
C ARG A 181 12.62 2.46 -28.89
N VAL A 182 12.52 3.31 -29.92
CA VAL A 182 13.66 3.93 -30.59
C VAL A 182 13.33 5.38 -30.87
N ALA A 183 14.22 6.30 -30.50
CA ALA A 183 14.04 7.71 -30.80
C ALA A 183 14.33 8.00 -32.29
N PRO A 184 13.43 8.67 -33.04
CA PRO A 184 13.65 8.94 -34.47
C PRO A 184 14.69 10.05 -34.76
N GLU A 185 15.03 10.93 -33.80
CA GLU A 185 15.53 12.28 -34.13
C GLU A 185 17.01 12.61 -33.77
N THR A 186 18.01 11.73 -33.97
CA THR A 186 19.40 12.19 -33.73
C THR A 186 20.46 11.92 -34.80
N THR A 187 20.21 11.05 -35.78
CA THR A 187 21.32 10.51 -36.62
C THR A 187 21.05 10.38 -38.11
N GLY A 188 19.87 10.77 -38.61
CA GLY A 188 19.48 10.58 -40.01
C GLY A 188 19.22 9.12 -40.41
N VAL A 189 19.13 8.23 -39.42
CA VAL A 189 18.72 6.82 -39.56
C VAL A 189 17.19 6.76 -39.44
N ASN A 190 16.54 5.96 -40.30
CA ASN A 190 15.08 5.75 -40.26
C ASN A 190 14.77 4.32 -39.78
N PRO A 191 14.54 4.10 -38.47
CA PRO A 191 14.17 2.77 -37.98
C PRO A 191 12.86 2.30 -38.61
N ALA A 192 12.83 1.08 -39.15
CA ALA A 192 11.66 0.54 -39.84
C ALA A 192 11.05 -0.66 -39.11
N ARG A 193 11.88 -1.60 -38.64
CA ARG A 193 11.43 -2.84 -37.99
C ARG A 193 12.28 -3.13 -36.77
N ALA A 194 11.68 -3.47 -35.65
CA ALA A 194 12.42 -4.11 -34.55
C ALA A 194 12.86 -5.51 -34.99
N SER A 195 14.03 -5.94 -34.55
CA SER A 195 14.63 -7.22 -34.94
C SER A 195 15.22 -7.92 -33.73
N TRP A 196 14.61 -9.02 -33.31
CA TRP A 196 15.08 -9.88 -32.22
C TRP A 196 15.53 -11.23 -32.76
N THR A 197 16.57 -11.80 -32.16
CA THR A 197 16.97 -13.19 -32.45
C THR A 197 16.38 -14.08 -31.36
N LEU A 198 15.31 -14.79 -31.68
CA LEU A 198 14.62 -15.72 -30.76
C LEU A 198 14.96 -17.15 -31.16
N ARG A 199 15.83 -17.80 -30.38
CA ARG A 199 16.13 -19.23 -30.48
C ARG A 199 15.60 -19.94 -29.24
N ALA A 200 14.59 -20.79 -29.45
CA ALA A 200 13.99 -21.63 -28.43
C ALA A 200 13.62 -23.01 -29.02
N PRO A 201 13.72 -24.11 -28.26
CA PRO A 201 13.35 -25.43 -28.74
C PRO A 201 11.83 -25.52 -28.99
N GLY A 202 11.43 -26.11 -30.11
CA GLY A 202 10.02 -26.38 -30.38
C GLY A 202 9.17 -25.14 -30.67
N LEU A 203 9.76 -24.06 -31.19
CA LEU A 203 9.03 -22.88 -31.67
C LEU A 203 8.00 -23.28 -32.74
N GLN A 204 6.76 -22.86 -32.51
CA GLN A 204 5.66 -23.00 -33.45
C GLN A 204 5.04 -21.63 -33.70
N HIS A 205 4.98 -21.25 -34.98
CA HIS A 205 4.34 -20.00 -35.41
C HIS A 205 3.01 -20.31 -36.06
N ALA A 206 1.98 -19.57 -35.67
CA ALA A 206 0.65 -19.63 -36.25
C ALA A 206 0.14 -18.21 -36.53
N ASP A 207 -0.74 -18.10 -37.51
CA ASP A 207 -1.50 -16.88 -37.75
C ASP A 207 -2.70 -16.81 -36.81
N LEU A 208 -2.91 -15.65 -36.23
CA LEU A 208 -4.06 -15.33 -35.39
C LEU A 208 -4.68 -14.02 -35.87
N GLY A 209 -5.51 -14.12 -36.91
CA GLY A 209 -5.97 -12.95 -37.66
C GLY A 209 -4.81 -12.30 -38.42
N ASP A 210 -4.58 -11.02 -38.20
CA ASP A 210 -3.47 -10.25 -38.76
C ASP A 210 -2.19 -10.32 -37.92
N ARG A 211 -2.24 -10.93 -36.72
CA ARG A 211 -1.12 -11.06 -35.79
C ARG A 211 -0.46 -12.44 -35.85
N LYS A 212 0.78 -12.51 -35.38
CA LYS A 212 1.51 -13.76 -35.20
C LYS A 212 1.41 -14.25 -33.77
N LEU A 213 1.14 -15.55 -33.63
CA LEU A 213 1.24 -16.28 -32.39
C LEU A 213 2.47 -17.18 -32.44
N THR A 214 3.35 -17.04 -31.45
CA THR A 214 4.54 -17.89 -31.31
C THR A 214 4.42 -18.70 -30.04
N ARG A 215 4.41 -20.04 -30.14
CA ARG A 215 4.38 -20.97 -28.99
C ARG A 215 5.74 -21.63 -28.81
N PHE A 216 6.19 -21.74 -27.57
CA PHE A 216 7.46 -22.39 -27.22
C PHE A 216 7.41 -22.89 -25.77
N GLY A 217 7.45 -24.20 -25.60
CA GLY A 217 7.29 -24.85 -24.28
C GLY A 217 5.96 -24.49 -23.60
N PRO A 218 5.97 -24.12 -22.30
CA PRO A 218 4.79 -23.71 -21.55
C PRO A 218 4.37 -22.25 -21.77
N ALA A 219 4.78 -21.61 -22.87
CA ALA A 219 4.53 -20.19 -23.12
C ALA A 219 3.97 -19.91 -24.52
N ALA A 220 3.28 -18.78 -24.62
CA ALA A 220 2.87 -18.18 -25.88
C ALA A 220 3.22 -16.69 -25.88
N LEU A 221 3.65 -16.20 -27.05
CA LEU A 221 3.96 -14.81 -27.34
C LEU A 221 3.04 -14.33 -28.46
N LEU A 222 2.29 -13.26 -28.21
CA LEU A 222 1.52 -12.56 -29.22
C LEU A 222 2.34 -11.39 -29.77
N GLY A 223 2.61 -11.43 -31.08
CA GLY A 223 3.27 -10.34 -31.81
C GLY A 223 2.29 -9.37 -32.45
N LEU A 224 2.82 -8.40 -33.19
CA LEU A 224 2.03 -7.36 -33.86
C LEU A 224 1.69 -7.72 -35.32
N PRO A 225 0.73 -7.00 -35.94
CA PRO A 225 0.48 -7.14 -37.36
C PRO A 225 1.73 -6.86 -38.20
N GLY A 226 1.94 -7.67 -39.24
CA GLY A 226 3.10 -7.57 -40.13
C GLY A 226 4.41 -8.14 -39.57
N GLU A 227 4.36 -8.80 -38.42
CA GLU A 227 5.49 -9.56 -37.86
C GLU A 227 5.87 -10.74 -38.75
N THR A 228 7.17 -10.95 -38.90
CA THR A 228 7.76 -12.03 -39.71
C THR A 228 8.75 -12.81 -38.88
N TYR A 229 8.77 -14.13 -39.06
CA TYR A 229 9.77 -15.02 -38.45
C TYR A 229 10.54 -15.78 -39.54
N ASP A 230 11.87 -15.69 -39.49
CA ASP A 230 12.77 -16.52 -40.31
C ASP A 230 13.32 -17.68 -39.47
N ALA A 231 12.85 -18.89 -39.76
CA ALA A 231 13.27 -20.11 -39.07
C ALA A 231 14.77 -20.44 -39.23
N LYS A 232 15.44 -19.96 -40.29
CA LYS A 232 16.89 -20.23 -40.48
C LYS A 232 17.75 -19.38 -39.55
N SER A 233 17.49 -18.08 -39.54
CA SER A 233 18.21 -17.13 -38.68
C SER A 233 17.67 -17.09 -37.24
N GLY A 234 16.47 -17.61 -36.98
CA GLY A 234 15.76 -17.43 -35.72
C GLY A 234 15.28 -16.00 -35.52
N ARG A 235 15.20 -15.20 -36.59
CA ARG A 235 14.96 -13.76 -36.51
C ARG A 235 13.46 -13.45 -36.54
N LEU A 236 13.01 -12.74 -35.51
CA LEU A 236 11.68 -12.14 -35.43
C LEU A 236 11.82 -10.67 -35.80
N GLU A 237 11.09 -10.20 -36.81
CA GLU A 237 11.05 -8.79 -37.19
C GLU A 237 9.64 -8.25 -37.17
N THR A 238 9.46 -7.11 -36.51
CA THR A 238 8.15 -6.52 -36.25
C THR A 238 8.15 -5.05 -36.67
N PRO A 239 7.17 -4.56 -37.44
CA PRO A 239 7.10 -3.16 -37.84
C PRO A 239 7.14 -2.22 -36.63
N LEU A 240 7.92 -1.15 -36.73
CA LEU A 240 7.89 -0.05 -35.77
C LEU A 240 6.75 0.91 -36.15
N THR A 241 6.06 1.42 -35.13
CA THR A 241 4.92 2.33 -35.28
C THR A 241 5.12 3.57 -34.41
N ALA A 242 4.58 4.71 -34.82
CA ALA A 242 4.71 5.95 -34.05
C ALA A 242 3.92 5.86 -32.73
N ALA A 243 4.58 6.20 -31.63
CA ALA A 243 3.98 6.46 -30.33
C ALA A 243 3.50 7.93 -30.24
N PRO A 244 2.59 8.26 -29.30
CA PRO A 244 2.12 9.63 -29.11
C PRO A 244 3.21 10.65 -28.80
N ASP A 245 4.32 10.23 -28.20
CA ASP A 245 5.47 11.08 -27.88
C ASP A 245 6.53 11.11 -29.00
N GLY A 246 6.18 10.61 -30.19
CA GLY A 246 7.04 10.62 -31.37
C GLY A 246 8.02 9.45 -31.45
N ALA A 247 8.24 8.69 -30.37
CA ALA A 247 9.11 7.51 -30.43
C ALA A 247 8.56 6.45 -31.39
N LEU A 248 9.43 5.72 -32.07
CA LEU A 248 9.04 4.53 -32.83
C LEU A 248 9.03 3.33 -31.90
N ARG A 249 7.95 2.56 -31.90
CA ARG A 249 7.74 1.45 -30.97
C ARG A 249 7.13 0.20 -31.58
N CYS A 250 7.36 -0.92 -30.92
CA CYS A 250 6.66 -2.18 -31.09
C CYS A 250 6.59 -2.89 -29.73
N TRP A 251 5.74 -3.89 -29.59
CA TRP A 251 5.61 -4.63 -28.34
C TRP A 251 5.16 -6.07 -28.57
N TRP A 252 5.40 -6.90 -27.56
CA TRP A 252 4.96 -8.29 -27.52
C TRP A 252 4.31 -8.60 -26.19
N VAL A 253 3.35 -9.53 -26.20
CA VAL A 253 2.65 -9.96 -24.99
C VAL A 253 2.96 -11.43 -24.74
N LEU A 254 3.59 -11.71 -23.62
CA LEU A 254 3.99 -13.04 -23.19
C LEU A 254 3.08 -13.54 -22.08
N ARG A 255 2.57 -14.78 -22.23
CA ARG A 255 1.75 -15.46 -21.22
C ARG A 255 2.18 -16.94 -21.08
N PRO A 256 2.06 -17.53 -19.88
CA PRO A 256 2.05 -18.99 -19.76
C PRO A 256 0.89 -19.57 -20.58
N ALA A 257 1.12 -20.68 -21.25
CA ALA A 257 0.14 -21.37 -22.06
C ALA A 257 0.07 -22.84 -21.64
N CYS A 258 -1.12 -23.29 -21.22
CA CYS A 258 -1.37 -24.72 -21.06
C CYS A 258 -1.40 -25.38 -22.45
N ALA A 259 -0.92 -26.62 -22.54
CA ALA A 259 -1.00 -27.40 -23.76
C ALA A 259 -2.48 -27.50 -24.21
N GLY A 260 -2.78 -27.06 -25.43
CA GLY A 260 -4.14 -27.08 -25.99
C GLY A 260 -5.05 -25.89 -25.64
N ALA A 261 -4.64 -24.94 -24.80
CA ALA A 261 -5.45 -23.74 -24.51
C ALA A 261 -5.62 -22.86 -25.78
N PRO A 262 -6.84 -22.45 -26.16
CA PRO A 262 -7.07 -21.59 -27.32
C PRO A 262 -6.36 -20.23 -27.16
N ALA A 263 -5.61 -19.81 -28.19
CA ALA A 263 -4.85 -18.56 -28.15
C ALA A 263 -5.75 -17.31 -28.06
N GLU A 264 -6.92 -17.36 -28.72
CA GLU A 264 -7.94 -16.30 -28.68
C GLU A 264 -8.47 -16.06 -27.27
N GLU A 265 -8.57 -17.13 -26.47
CA GLU A 265 -8.97 -17.02 -25.07
C GLU A 265 -7.83 -16.47 -24.21
N LEU A 266 -6.61 -16.95 -24.46
CA LEU A 266 -5.42 -16.55 -23.71
C LEU A 266 -5.09 -15.05 -23.86
N PHE A 267 -5.27 -14.49 -25.06
CA PHE A 267 -4.96 -13.09 -25.40
C PHE A 267 -6.20 -12.25 -25.71
N ARG A 268 -7.36 -12.62 -25.14
CA ARG A 268 -8.64 -11.98 -25.44
C ARG A 268 -8.63 -10.46 -25.23
N GLU A 269 -8.01 -10.01 -24.14
CA GLU A 269 -7.95 -8.57 -23.81
C GLU A 269 -7.08 -7.80 -24.82
N GLU A 270 -6.05 -8.44 -25.36
CA GLU A 270 -5.13 -7.82 -26.33
C GLU A 270 -5.66 -7.86 -27.78
N LEU A 271 -6.49 -8.86 -28.10
CA LEU A 271 -7.09 -9.04 -29.43
C LEU A 271 -8.41 -8.29 -29.57
N ASN A 272 -9.22 -8.27 -28.52
CA ASN A 272 -10.52 -7.63 -28.48
C ASN A 272 -10.73 -6.89 -27.14
N PRO A 273 -9.97 -5.80 -26.89
CA PRO A 273 -10.17 -4.98 -25.71
C PRO A 273 -11.58 -4.37 -25.73
N LEU A 274 -12.16 -4.14 -24.54
CA LEU A 274 -13.47 -3.48 -24.47
C LEU A 274 -13.41 -2.08 -25.12
N PRO A 275 -14.33 -1.76 -26.05
CA PRO A 275 -14.33 -0.47 -26.74
C PRO A 275 -14.89 0.64 -25.86
N ALA A 276 -14.71 1.90 -26.28
CA ALA A 276 -15.13 3.07 -25.52
C ALA A 276 -16.64 3.09 -25.16
N ALA A 277 -17.50 2.49 -25.98
CA ALA A 277 -18.94 2.38 -25.73
C ALA A 277 -19.28 1.60 -24.44
N ASN A 278 -18.35 0.77 -23.95
CA ASN A 278 -18.50 0.01 -22.72
C ASN A 278 -18.16 0.83 -21.47
N PHE A 279 -17.64 2.05 -21.62
CA PHE A 279 -17.18 2.91 -20.52
C PHE A 279 -18.05 4.17 -20.40
N GLY A 280 -19.00 4.15 -19.46
CA GLY A 280 -19.75 5.32 -19.05
C GLY A 280 -19.00 6.10 -17.97
N ILE A 281 -18.21 7.10 -18.35
CA ILE A 281 -17.42 7.91 -17.43
C ILE A 281 -18.04 9.31 -17.25
N ARG A 282 -18.23 9.75 -15.99
CA ARG A 282 -18.60 11.13 -15.64
C ARG A 282 -17.50 11.78 -14.81
N TYR A 283 -17.35 13.10 -14.95
CA TYR A 283 -16.26 13.89 -14.34
C TYR A 283 -14.85 13.44 -14.78
N GLY A 284 -14.80 12.78 -15.94
CA GLY A 284 -13.60 12.24 -16.55
C GLY A 284 -13.91 11.79 -17.98
N ARG A 285 -12.97 11.09 -18.61
CA ARG A 285 -13.13 10.44 -19.92
C ARG A 285 -12.43 9.09 -19.95
N TYR A 286 -12.88 8.21 -20.84
CA TYR A 286 -12.11 7.02 -21.18
C TYR A 286 -10.99 7.42 -22.17
N ALA A 287 -9.74 7.15 -21.80
CA ALA A 287 -8.56 7.51 -22.59
C ALA A 287 -8.15 6.42 -23.60
N GLY A 288 -8.87 5.31 -23.67
CA GLY A 288 -8.59 4.20 -24.58
C GLY A 288 -7.83 3.05 -23.92
N TYR A 289 -7.56 2.02 -24.72
CA TYR A 289 -6.74 0.88 -24.32
C TYR A 289 -5.31 1.09 -24.83
N ASP A 290 -4.35 1.15 -23.92
CA ASP A 290 -2.93 1.13 -24.27
C ASP A 290 -2.51 -0.32 -24.52
N ALA A 291 -2.35 -0.68 -25.79
CA ALA A 291 -2.01 -2.04 -26.19
C ALA A 291 -0.59 -2.45 -25.81
N ALA A 292 0.36 -1.51 -25.70
CA ALA A 292 1.73 -1.81 -25.28
C ALA A 292 1.75 -2.15 -23.79
N ALA A 293 1.15 -1.30 -22.97
CA ALA A 293 1.08 -1.53 -21.53
C ALA A 293 0.03 -2.57 -21.11
N GLY A 294 -1.00 -2.81 -21.93
CA GLY A 294 -2.13 -3.67 -21.60
C GLY A 294 -3.09 -3.06 -20.57
N LEU A 295 -3.33 -1.75 -20.65
CA LEU A 295 -4.06 -0.95 -19.65
C LEU A 295 -5.26 -0.22 -20.25
N HIS A 296 -6.38 -0.18 -19.52
CA HIS A 296 -7.51 0.69 -19.83
C HIS A 296 -7.35 2.04 -19.10
N GLY A 297 -7.19 3.12 -19.86
CA GLY A 297 -7.02 4.47 -19.32
C GLY A 297 -8.35 5.14 -18.97
N ILE A 298 -8.47 5.67 -17.76
CA ILE A 298 -9.56 6.54 -17.32
C ILE A 298 -8.93 7.83 -16.84
N GLU A 299 -9.35 8.97 -17.36
CA GLU A 299 -8.68 10.24 -17.14
C GLU A 299 -9.63 11.24 -16.48
N ALA A 300 -9.19 11.86 -15.39
CA ALA A 300 -9.91 12.95 -14.75
C ALA A 300 -9.88 14.20 -15.64
N VAL A 301 -10.99 14.94 -15.66
CA VAL A 301 -11.06 16.24 -16.31
C VAL A 301 -11.24 17.30 -15.22
N THR A 302 -10.17 17.60 -14.48
CA THR A 302 -10.21 18.57 -13.38
C THR A 302 -8.98 19.47 -13.37
N PRO A 303 -9.14 20.80 -13.48
CA PRO A 303 -8.02 21.73 -13.33
C PRO A 303 -7.77 22.13 -11.86
N GLY A 304 -6.52 22.51 -11.56
CA GLY A 304 -6.18 23.39 -10.43
C GLY A 304 -6.01 22.72 -9.05
N LEU A 305 -5.28 21.61 -8.99
CA LEU A 305 -4.77 21.03 -7.74
C LEU A 305 -3.24 21.07 -7.70
N SER A 306 -2.73 21.57 -6.58
CA SER A 306 -1.32 21.71 -6.22
C SER A 306 -1.12 21.43 -4.73
N PHE A 307 0.13 21.38 -4.26
CA PHE A 307 0.48 21.04 -2.89
C PHE A 307 -0.22 21.98 -1.90
N ASN A 308 -0.05 23.28 -2.12
CA ASN A 308 -0.63 24.32 -1.27
C ASN A 308 -2.16 24.26 -1.32
N SER A 309 -2.77 24.13 -2.51
CA SER A 309 -4.24 24.10 -2.61
C SER A 309 -4.88 22.87 -1.94
N ALA A 310 -4.19 21.72 -1.97
CA ALA A 310 -4.64 20.49 -1.35
C ALA A 310 -4.45 20.54 0.17
N TYR A 311 -3.35 21.13 0.63
CA TYR A 311 -3.10 21.39 2.04
C TYR A 311 -4.14 22.38 2.63
N ASP A 312 -4.43 23.47 1.93
CA ASP A 312 -5.39 24.51 2.34
C ASP A 312 -6.85 24.02 2.30
N ASN A 313 -7.17 23.04 1.44
CA ASN A 313 -8.50 22.47 1.29
C ASN A 313 -8.46 20.96 1.53
N PRO A 314 -8.30 20.52 2.79
CA PRO A 314 -7.81 19.19 3.09
C PRO A 314 -8.78 18.05 2.68
N ASN A 315 -10.07 18.34 2.60
CA ASN A 315 -11.10 17.38 2.18
C ASN A 315 -11.42 17.45 0.66
N ARG A 316 -10.67 18.25 -0.12
CA ARG A 316 -10.84 18.31 -1.58
C ARG A 316 -10.25 17.06 -2.21
N ARG A 317 -11.02 16.43 -3.11
CA ARG A 317 -10.64 15.23 -3.87
C ARG A 317 -11.04 15.38 -5.34
N ILE A 318 -10.43 14.59 -6.22
CA ILE A 318 -10.91 14.44 -7.60
C ILE A 318 -11.75 13.16 -7.65
N GLU A 319 -12.97 13.29 -8.17
CA GLU A 319 -13.93 12.21 -8.24
C GLU A 319 -14.22 11.88 -9.71
N ILE A 320 -14.25 10.58 -10.04
CA ILE A 320 -14.69 10.07 -11.33
C ILE A 320 -15.77 9.03 -11.06
N ALA A 321 -16.95 9.18 -11.67
CA ALA A 321 -17.95 8.13 -11.62
C ALA A 321 -17.82 7.25 -12.87
N ALA A 322 -17.70 5.94 -12.67
CA ALA A 322 -17.51 4.96 -13.74
C ALA A 322 -18.65 3.93 -13.75
N ALA A 323 -19.15 3.64 -14.94
CA ALA A 323 -20.02 2.50 -15.23
C ALA A 323 -19.39 1.71 -16.36
N ILE A 324 -18.87 0.51 -16.06
CA ILE A 324 -18.17 -0.33 -17.04
C ILE A 324 -19.03 -1.55 -17.34
N GLN A 325 -19.39 -1.70 -18.61
CA GLN A 325 -20.21 -2.78 -19.13
C GLN A 325 -19.32 -3.89 -19.71
N GLY A 326 -19.42 -5.09 -19.18
CA GLY A 326 -18.82 -6.29 -19.76
C GLY A 326 -19.52 -6.72 -21.04
N ASP A 327 -18.81 -7.53 -21.82
CA ASP A 327 -19.35 -8.18 -23.02
C ASP A 327 -19.77 -9.64 -22.71
N GLY A 328 -19.96 -10.48 -23.72
CA GLY A 328 -20.38 -11.88 -23.53
C GLY A 328 -19.36 -12.78 -22.82
N PHE A 329 -18.24 -12.25 -22.32
CA PHE A 329 -17.14 -13.01 -21.73
C PHE A 329 -16.77 -12.49 -20.35
N LYS A 330 -16.13 -13.35 -19.56
CA LYS A 330 -15.47 -12.93 -18.34
C LYS A 330 -14.28 -12.04 -18.72
N ARG A 331 -14.16 -10.87 -18.09
CA ARG A 331 -13.08 -9.91 -18.32
C ARG A 331 -12.29 -9.69 -17.04
N ARG A 332 -10.97 -9.51 -17.19
CA ARG A 332 -10.09 -9.01 -16.13
C ARG A 332 -9.32 -7.82 -16.67
N LEU A 333 -9.83 -6.64 -16.38
CA LEU A 333 -9.25 -5.38 -16.83
C LEU A 333 -8.19 -4.93 -15.83
N MET A 334 -7.10 -4.34 -16.33
CA MET A 334 -6.25 -3.47 -15.52
C MET A 334 -6.56 -2.02 -15.88
N CYS A 335 -7.00 -1.25 -14.91
CA CYS A 335 -7.36 0.15 -15.10
C CYS A 335 -6.23 1.06 -14.62
N LYS A 336 -5.91 2.08 -15.42
CA LYS A 336 -5.05 3.21 -15.05
C LYS A 336 -5.91 4.47 -14.97
N SER A 337 -6.13 4.98 -13.76
CA SER A 337 -6.77 6.27 -13.53
C SER A 337 -5.73 7.39 -13.55
N ILE A 338 -5.96 8.46 -14.31
CA ILE A 338 -4.99 9.55 -14.55
C ILE A 338 -5.56 10.83 -13.95
N SER A 339 -4.85 11.43 -12.99
CA SER A 339 -5.26 12.68 -12.34
C SER A 339 -4.57 13.92 -12.89
N HIS A 340 -3.42 13.76 -13.57
CA HIS A 340 -2.50 14.84 -13.98
C HIS A 340 -1.92 15.67 -12.81
N VAL A 341 -2.06 15.20 -11.57
CA VAL A 341 -1.55 15.89 -10.38
C VAL A 341 -0.34 15.17 -9.84
N GLY A 342 0.83 15.82 -9.90
CA GLY A 342 2.14 15.28 -9.53
C GLY A 342 2.33 14.75 -8.11
N MET A 343 1.42 15.08 -7.21
CA MET A 343 1.55 14.75 -5.80
C MET A 343 0.57 13.70 -5.30
N LEU A 344 -0.15 13.00 -6.18
CA LEU A 344 -1.22 12.06 -5.83
C LEU A 344 -0.78 11.05 -4.74
N PRO A 345 -1.15 11.25 -3.47
CA PRO A 345 -0.71 10.39 -2.39
C PRO A 345 -1.51 9.09 -2.35
N ALA A 346 -2.83 9.15 -2.49
CA ALA A 346 -3.70 7.98 -2.40
C ALA A 346 -4.84 8.00 -3.44
N THR A 347 -5.43 6.84 -3.69
CA THR A 347 -6.69 6.70 -4.41
C THR A 347 -7.49 5.57 -3.78
N VAL A 348 -8.81 5.70 -3.74
CA VAL A 348 -9.70 4.61 -3.33
C VAL A 348 -10.79 4.42 -4.36
N LEU A 349 -11.34 3.21 -4.41
CA LEU A 349 -12.61 2.96 -5.09
C LEU A 349 -13.72 3.01 -4.04
N ALA A 350 -14.86 3.57 -4.41
CA ALA A 350 -16.07 3.56 -3.60
C ALA A 350 -17.25 3.07 -4.44
N ASP A 351 -18.30 2.58 -3.81
CA ASP A 351 -19.56 2.32 -4.47
C ASP A 351 -20.25 3.64 -4.89
N GLU A 352 -21.44 3.55 -5.48
CA GLU A 352 -22.18 4.74 -5.91
C GLU A 352 -22.62 5.65 -4.74
N ASN A 353 -22.60 5.13 -3.51
CA ASN A 353 -23.00 5.82 -2.28
C ASN A 353 -21.80 6.37 -1.49
N GLY A 354 -20.57 6.16 -1.97
CA GLY A 354 -19.34 6.64 -1.33
C GLY A 354 -18.73 5.67 -0.33
N PHE A 355 -19.27 4.46 -0.12
CA PHE A 355 -18.67 3.46 0.75
C PHE A 355 -17.47 2.82 0.06
N MET A 356 -16.31 2.82 0.72
CA MET A 356 -15.07 2.28 0.16
C MET A 356 -15.22 0.80 -0.23
N LEU A 357 -14.81 0.47 -1.45
CA LEU A 357 -14.76 -0.89 -1.97
C LEU A 357 -13.48 -1.61 -1.48
N PRO A 358 -13.52 -2.94 -1.27
CA PRO A 358 -12.40 -3.72 -0.76
C PRO A 358 -11.33 -4.02 -1.83
N THR A 359 -11.15 -3.14 -2.82
CA THR A 359 -10.12 -3.27 -3.86
C THR A 359 -8.97 -2.30 -3.54
N PRO A 360 -7.79 -2.81 -3.13
CA PRO A 360 -6.63 -1.95 -2.93
C PRO A 360 -6.26 -1.26 -4.24
N VAL A 361 -6.01 0.05 -4.19
CA VAL A 361 -5.58 0.85 -5.34
C VAL A 361 -4.17 1.35 -5.07
N LEU A 362 -3.29 1.15 -6.04
CA LEU A 362 -1.94 1.70 -5.99
C LEU A 362 -1.94 3.13 -6.54
N ALA A 363 -1.35 4.09 -5.83
CA ALA A 363 -1.05 5.41 -6.37
C ALA A 363 0.44 5.49 -6.78
N CYS A 364 0.70 6.09 -7.94
CA CYS A 364 2.03 6.37 -8.46
C CYS A 364 2.12 7.85 -8.85
N LYS A 365 3.25 8.50 -8.62
CA LYS A 365 3.37 9.95 -8.82
C LYS A 365 4.76 10.40 -9.27
N ASN A 366 4.86 11.64 -9.73
CA ASN A 366 6.11 12.39 -9.88
C ASN A 366 5.84 13.89 -9.77
N PHE A 367 6.69 14.65 -9.07
CA PHE A 367 6.39 16.04 -8.70
C PHE A 367 6.69 17.06 -9.81
N ALA A 368 7.67 16.77 -10.67
CA ALA A 368 8.35 17.68 -11.59
C ALA A 368 9.21 18.77 -10.96
N GLY A 369 10.29 19.13 -11.66
CA GLY A 369 11.19 20.23 -11.32
C GLY A 369 12.38 19.84 -10.44
N GLU A 370 12.45 18.59 -9.97
CA GLU A 370 13.55 18.08 -9.15
C GLU A 370 14.76 17.67 -9.99
N ARG A 371 14.57 17.43 -11.29
CA ARG A 371 15.63 17.08 -12.27
C ARG A 371 16.45 15.85 -11.88
N GLU A 372 15.85 14.95 -11.11
CA GLU A 372 16.48 13.71 -10.67
C GLU A 372 16.39 12.61 -11.75
N GLU A 373 15.39 12.71 -12.64
CA GLU A 373 15.05 11.69 -13.63
C GLU A 373 15.11 12.18 -15.09
N PRO A 374 15.29 11.28 -16.08
CA PRO A 374 15.36 11.65 -17.50
C PRO A 374 14.10 12.32 -18.04
N ASP A 375 12.94 11.86 -17.57
CA ASP A 375 11.66 12.52 -17.74
C ASP A 375 11.22 13.03 -16.36
N ASP A 376 11.24 14.35 -16.20
CA ASP A 376 10.87 15.05 -14.97
C ASP A 376 9.43 15.62 -15.07
N SER A 377 8.58 15.03 -15.92
CA SER A 377 7.18 15.44 -16.04
C SER A 377 6.37 15.07 -14.82
N SER A 378 5.47 15.97 -14.43
CA SER A 378 4.59 15.80 -13.27
C SER A 378 3.48 14.82 -13.62
N TYR A 379 3.19 13.83 -12.79
CA TYR A 379 2.03 12.95 -12.99
C TYR A 379 1.47 12.36 -11.71
N GLY A 380 0.20 11.95 -11.78
CA GLY A 380 -0.47 11.17 -10.75
C GLY A 380 -1.32 10.10 -11.42
N HIS A 381 -0.98 8.84 -11.17
CA HIS A 381 -1.67 7.67 -11.71
C HIS A 381 -2.14 6.76 -10.59
N ALA A 382 -3.26 6.07 -10.81
CA ALA A 382 -3.73 5.04 -9.90
C ALA A 382 -4.05 3.75 -10.66
N PHE A 383 -3.66 2.60 -10.11
CA PHE A 383 -3.80 1.30 -10.76
C PHE A 383 -4.64 0.36 -9.93
N PHE A 384 -5.62 -0.29 -10.56
CA PHE A 384 -6.48 -1.28 -9.92
C PHE A 384 -7.02 -2.30 -10.93
N PRO A 385 -7.18 -3.57 -10.52
CA PRO A 385 -7.85 -4.57 -11.32
C PRO A 385 -9.37 -4.40 -11.26
N LEU A 386 -10.06 -4.82 -12.32
CA LEU A 386 -11.51 -4.96 -12.35
C LEU A 386 -11.90 -6.28 -13.02
N ASP A 387 -12.47 -7.19 -12.24
CA ASP A 387 -13.09 -8.41 -12.76
C ASP A 387 -14.56 -8.14 -13.13
N LEU A 388 -14.99 -8.57 -14.31
CA LEU A 388 -16.37 -8.53 -14.79
C LEU A 388 -16.81 -9.94 -15.21
N ALA A 389 -17.96 -10.38 -14.73
CA ALA A 389 -18.64 -11.55 -15.26
C ALA A 389 -19.24 -11.25 -16.65
N PRO A 390 -19.57 -12.30 -17.45
CA PRO A 390 -20.24 -12.11 -18.74
C PRO A 390 -21.50 -11.24 -18.64
N GLY A 391 -21.53 -10.14 -19.40
CA GLY A 391 -22.62 -9.17 -19.47
C GLY A 391 -22.78 -8.28 -18.24
N GLU A 392 -21.92 -8.40 -17.24
CA GLU A 392 -22.02 -7.65 -15.99
C GLU A 392 -21.76 -6.16 -16.21
N GLN A 393 -22.51 -5.30 -15.51
CA GLN A 393 -22.17 -3.89 -15.36
C GLN A 393 -21.70 -3.61 -13.93
N LYS A 394 -20.53 -3.00 -13.76
CA LYS A 394 -20.08 -2.47 -12.48
C LYS A 394 -20.12 -0.95 -12.46
N ARG A 395 -20.69 -0.40 -11.39
CA ARG A 395 -20.76 1.04 -11.12
C ARG A 395 -20.01 1.37 -9.84
N PHE A 396 -19.16 2.38 -9.91
CA PHE A 396 -18.29 2.77 -8.79
C PHE A 396 -17.76 4.19 -8.99
N GLN A 397 -17.14 4.72 -7.96
CA GLN A 397 -16.43 5.98 -7.95
C GLN A 397 -14.93 5.74 -7.79
N ILE A 398 -14.11 6.49 -8.51
CA ILE A 398 -12.66 6.59 -8.30
C ILE A 398 -12.43 7.92 -7.57
N LEU A 399 -11.86 7.84 -6.37
CA LEU A 399 -11.61 9.00 -5.52
C LEU A 399 -10.10 9.19 -5.37
N HIS A 400 -9.53 10.16 -6.07
CA HIS A 400 -8.14 10.58 -5.87
C HIS A 400 -8.07 11.51 -4.66
N LEU A 401 -7.38 11.06 -3.61
CA LEU A 401 -7.32 11.70 -2.31
C LEU A 401 -5.98 12.41 -2.14
N PHE A 402 -5.95 13.57 -1.48
CA PHE A 402 -4.73 14.37 -1.32
C PHE A 402 -4.34 14.55 0.14
N GLN A 403 -5.13 15.26 0.95
CA GLN A 403 -4.74 15.60 2.32
C GLN A 403 -5.46 14.76 3.38
N ASN A 404 -6.79 14.66 3.31
CA ASN A 404 -7.60 13.92 4.27
C ASN A 404 -8.36 12.75 3.65
N TRP A 405 -8.75 11.82 4.52
CA TRP A 405 -9.79 10.82 4.29
C TRP A 405 -10.74 10.83 5.49
N GLY A 406 -11.99 11.25 5.29
CA GLY A 406 -12.89 11.56 6.40
C GLY A 406 -12.41 12.77 7.23
N ASP A 407 -12.46 12.65 8.55
CA ASP A 407 -12.14 13.72 9.51
C ASP A 407 -10.65 13.81 9.92
N HIS A 408 -9.77 13.09 9.23
CA HIS A 408 -8.35 12.99 9.55
C HIS A 408 -7.45 12.98 8.31
N MET A 409 -6.17 13.28 8.51
CA MET A 409 -5.16 13.17 7.46
C MET A 409 -5.01 11.73 7.01
N LEU A 410 -4.84 11.53 5.71
CA LEU A 410 -4.57 10.19 5.17
C LEU A 410 -3.13 9.75 5.43
N LYS A 411 -2.93 8.42 5.46
CA LYS A 411 -1.62 7.76 5.45
C LYS A 411 -1.67 6.51 4.59
N GLN A 412 -0.69 6.35 3.72
CA GLN A 412 -0.73 5.42 2.61
C GLN A 412 0.67 5.14 2.08
N VAL A 413 0.76 4.20 1.12
CA VAL A 413 1.97 3.93 0.35
C VAL A 413 1.71 4.29 -1.12
N SER A 414 2.58 5.11 -1.69
CA SER A 414 2.63 5.40 -3.12
C SER A 414 3.99 5.01 -3.70
N SER A 415 4.11 4.86 -5.02
CA SER A 415 5.42 4.81 -5.67
C SER A 415 5.73 6.16 -6.34
N ILE A 416 6.99 6.56 -6.34
CA ILE A 416 7.45 7.71 -7.14
C ILE A 416 8.34 7.20 -8.28
N ARG A 417 8.32 7.91 -9.41
CA ARG A 417 9.27 7.67 -10.50
C ARG A 417 10.68 7.81 -9.96
N PHE A 418 11.50 6.78 -10.10
CA PHE A 418 12.91 6.89 -9.74
C PHE A 418 13.79 5.90 -10.51
N PHE A 419 15.11 6.08 -10.47
CA PHE A 419 16.09 5.13 -11.02
C PHE A 419 16.16 3.77 -10.27
N HIS A 420 15.28 3.53 -9.31
CA HIS A 420 15.01 2.24 -8.66
C HIS A 420 13.65 2.27 -7.94
N ILE A 421 13.30 1.21 -7.20
CA ILE A 421 12.04 1.19 -6.43
C ILE A 421 12.10 2.24 -5.32
N TYR A 422 11.06 3.06 -5.25
CA TYR A 422 10.92 4.12 -4.26
C TYR A 422 9.51 4.14 -3.70
N TRP A 423 9.34 3.56 -2.51
CA TRP A 423 8.07 3.58 -1.77
C TRP A 423 7.96 4.87 -0.99
N HIS A 424 7.09 5.76 -1.44
CA HIS A 424 6.85 7.09 -0.89
C HIS A 424 5.67 7.06 0.08
N LEU A 425 5.93 7.38 1.35
CA LEU A 425 4.91 7.54 2.38
C LEU A 425 4.68 9.03 2.63
N SER A 426 3.43 9.40 2.89
CA SER A 426 3.05 10.78 3.18
C SER A 426 2.00 10.81 4.28
N SER A 427 1.93 11.92 5.03
CA SER A 427 0.75 12.29 5.81
C SER A 427 0.03 13.37 5.03
N GLY A 428 -1.08 13.01 4.37
CA GLY A 428 -1.67 13.88 3.36
C GLY A 428 -0.70 14.15 2.19
N VAL A 429 -0.53 15.41 1.81
CA VAL A 429 0.41 15.80 0.74
C VAL A 429 1.86 15.98 1.21
N SER A 430 2.11 15.94 2.52
CA SER A 430 3.43 16.12 3.12
C SER A 430 4.16 14.78 3.23
N GLU A 431 5.35 14.70 2.64
CA GLU A 431 6.21 13.53 2.68
C GLU A 431 6.74 13.27 4.09
N THR A 432 6.74 12.00 4.49
CA THR A 432 7.28 11.55 5.78
C THR A 432 8.52 10.70 5.61
N THR A 433 8.36 9.55 4.97
CA THR A 433 9.45 8.58 4.77
C THR A 433 9.40 8.05 3.36
N CYS A 434 10.58 7.89 2.77
CA CYS A 434 10.71 7.16 1.53
C CYS A 434 11.61 5.94 1.72
N PHE A 435 11.16 4.76 1.29
CA PHE A 435 11.94 3.53 1.35
C PHE A 435 12.43 3.14 -0.03
N THR A 436 13.72 2.86 -0.13
CA THR A 436 14.39 2.46 -1.37
C THR A 436 14.95 1.06 -1.30
N ILE A 437 15.41 0.57 -2.45
CA ILE A 437 16.30 -0.59 -2.48
C ILE A 437 17.64 -0.17 -1.85
N PRO A 438 18.23 -0.97 -0.94
CA PRO A 438 19.46 -0.64 -0.22
C PRO A 438 20.74 -0.75 -1.09
N TRP A 439 20.76 -0.10 -2.25
CA TRP A 439 21.97 0.13 -3.04
C TRP A 439 22.48 1.56 -2.96
N MET A 440 21.63 2.50 -2.50
CA MET A 440 22.03 3.89 -2.36
C MET A 440 23.09 4.01 -1.26
N LYS A 441 24.24 4.60 -1.63
CA LYS A 441 25.30 4.97 -0.70
C LYS A 441 25.32 6.47 -0.51
N LEU A 442 25.05 6.92 0.70
CA LEU A 442 25.22 8.32 1.11
C LEU A 442 26.37 8.38 2.11
N ASN A 443 27.34 9.27 1.87
CA ASN A 443 28.59 9.34 2.64
C ASN A 443 29.30 7.99 2.84
N GLY A 444 29.28 7.13 1.81
CA GLY A 444 29.91 5.81 1.83
C GLY A 444 29.12 4.71 2.55
N VAL A 445 27.92 5.01 3.07
CA VAL A 445 27.10 4.09 3.87
C VAL A 445 25.83 3.71 3.12
N PHE A 446 25.45 2.43 3.15
CA PHE A 446 24.19 1.97 2.56
C PHE A 446 23.00 2.46 3.37
N VAL A 447 22.01 3.03 2.69
CA VAL A 447 20.79 3.56 3.30
C VAL A 447 19.57 2.89 2.68
N LEU A 448 18.51 2.75 3.48
CA LEU A 448 17.19 2.29 3.05
C LEU A 448 16.21 3.46 2.96
N ILE A 449 16.41 4.48 3.81
CA ILE A 449 15.49 5.60 3.95
C ILE A 449 16.22 6.90 3.59
N PRO A 450 16.25 7.28 2.30
CA PRO A 450 16.89 8.53 1.85
C PRO A 450 16.10 9.79 2.21
N ASP A 451 14.78 9.70 2.36
CA ASP A 451 13.97 10.77 2.92
C ASP A 451 13.41 10.33 4.27
N TYR A 452 13.88 10.99 5.32
CA TYR A 452 13.52 10.73 6.70
C TYR A 452 13.18 12.08 7.34
N ARG A 453 11.94 12.53 7.12
CA ARG A 453 11.56 13.94 7.30
C ARG A 453 10.80 14.17 8.62
N PRO A 454 11.14 15.23 9.37
CA PRO A 454 10.52 15.53 10.66
C PRO A 454 9.23 16.33 10.45
N TYR A 455 8.10 15.78 10.89
CA TYR A 455 6.81 16.50 10.80
C TYR A 455 6.74 17.73 11.73
N SER A 456 7.61 17.79 12.74
CA SER A 456 7.64 18.87 13.73
C SER A 456 8.49 20.06 13.32
N GLY A 457 9.11 20.03 12.14
CA GLY A 457 9.97 21.10 11.62
C GLY A 457 9.18 22.13 10.80
N PRO A 458 9.78 23.27 10.44
CA PRO A 458 9.17 24.17 9.48
C PRO A 458 9.06 23.49 8.10
N PHE A 459 8.04 23.88 7.34
CA PHE A 459 7.92 23.55 5.93
C PHE A 459 8.86 24.39 5.07
N TRP A 460 9.16 23.91 3.87
CA TRP A 460 9.80 24.71 2.83
C TRP A 460 8.91 25.91 2.45
N PRO A 461 9.48 27.06 2.08
CA PRO A 461 8.69 28.24 1.73
C PRO A 461 7.73 28.05 0.53
N SER A 462 8.03 27.11 -0.38
CA SER A 462 7.28 26.91 -1.62
C SER A 462 6.24 25.79 -1.55
N GLN A 463 6.39 24.83 -0.63
CA GLN A 463 5.53 23.65 -0.52
C GLN A 463 5.57 23.08 0.91
N PRO A 464 4.51 22.38 1.37
CA PRO A 464 4.41 21.79 2.70
C PRO A 464 5.27 20.51 2.82
N GLN A 465 6.58 20.65 2.61
CA GLN A 465 7.58 19.59 2.75
C GLN A 465 8.65 19.98 3.77
N HIS A 466 9.24 19.02 4.47
CA HIS A 466 10.28 19.24 5.48
C HIS A 466 11.66 18.80 4.99
N ASP A 467 12.75 19.31 5.56
CA ASP A 467 14.11 18.92 5.18
C ASP A 467 14.55 17.56 5.78
N CYS A 468 15.56 16.91 5.17
CA CYS A 468 16.14 15.65 5.62
C CYS A 468 17.65 15.81 5.94
N GLN A 469 18.09 15.33 7.11
CA GLN A 469 19.49 15.40 7.56
C GLN A 469 20.05 14.06 8.05
N SER A 470 19.24 13.00 8.13
CA SER A 470 19.65 11.67 8.58
C SER A 470 19.09 10.59 7.67
N TRP A 471 19.84 9.51 7.47
CA TRP A 471 19.48 8.43 6.56
C TRP A 471 19.63 7.06 7.22
N PRO A 472 18.52 6.47 7.68
CA PRO A 472 18.51 5.11 8.19
C PRO A 472 18.90 4.05 7.15
N GLY A 473 19.58 3.00 7.60
CA GLY A 473 19.94 1.82 6.81
C GLY A 473 19.92 0.55 7.67
N LEU A 474 19.83 -0.59 7.00
CA LEU A 474 19.65 -1.90 7.62
C LEU A 474 20.99 -2.64 7.81
N LEU A 475 20.92 -3.97 7.89
CA LEU A 475 22.05 -4.87 8.04
C LEU A 475 23.15 -4.61 6.99
N GLN A 476 24.34 -4.32 7.48
CA GLN A 476 25.57 -4.23 6.72
C GLN A 476 26.75 -4.73 7.57
N TYR A 477 27.65 -5.48 6.96
CA TYR A 477 28.87 -5.94 7.60
C TYR A 477 30.00 -6.16 6.60
N ARG A 478 31.20 -6.52 7.10
CA ARG A 478 32.31 -6.95 6.25
C ARG A 478 32.61 -8.43 6.48
N SER A 479 32.77 -9.19 5.41
CA SER A 479 33.16 -10.59 5.46
C SER A 479 34.00 -10.95 4.24
N GLY A 480 35.15 -11.60 4.44
CA GLY A 480 36.03 -11.99 3.33
C GLY A 480 36.62 -10.80 2.57
N ASN A 481 36.82 -9.67 3.25
CA ASN A 481 37.21 -8.36 2.73
C ASN A 481 36.19 -7.66 1.83
N GLU A 482 34.98 -8.20 1.71
CA GLU A 482 33.88 -7.62 0.95
C GLU A 482 32.88 -6.92 1.87
N GLU A 483 32.25 -5.86 1.38
CA GLU A 483 31.09 -5.26 2.05
C GLU A 483 29.84 -6.07 1.76
N VAL A 484 29.24 -6.62 2.81
CA VAL A 484 27.99 -7.33 2.75
C VAL A 484 26.84 -6.38 3.05
N ARG A 485 25.85 -6.39 2.17
CA ARG A 485 24.61 -5.58 2.25
C ARG A 485 23.40 -6.43 1.92
N LEU A 486 22.21 -5.86 2.07
CA LEU A 486 20.97 -6.50 1.65
C LEU A 486 20.70 -6.31 0.14
N ILE A 487 20.21 -7.36 -0.52
CA ILE A 487 19.71 -7.37 -1.90
C ILE A 487 18.21 -7.59 -1.84
N TYR A 488 17.44 -6.65 -2.39
CA TYR A 488 15.97 -6.68 -2.37
C TYR A 488 15.42 -7.86 -3.16
N GLU A 489 14.43 -8.53 -2.58
CA GLU A 489 13.73 -9.64 -3.19
C GLU A 489 12.32 -9.25 -3.64
N ARG A 490 11.51 -8.69 -2.74
CA ARG A 490 10.10 -8.36 -2.97
C ARG A 490 9.53 -7.49 -1.84
N THR A 491 8.39 -6.89 -2.10
CA THR A 491 7.54 -6.21 -1.10
C THR A 491 6.24 -6.97 -0.95
N VAL A 492 5.75 -7.14 0.27
CA VAL A 492 4.42 -7.66 0.61
C VAL A 492 3.66 -6.54 1.30
N PHE A 493 2.49 -6.17 0.78
CA PHE A 493 1.69 -5.11 1.34
C PHE A 493 0.65 -5.68 2.29
N GLU A 494 0.62 -5.28 3.56
CA GLU A 494 -0.54 -5.56 4.42
C GLU A 494 -1.57 -4.42 4.28
N SER A 495 -1.13 -3.19 4.02
CA SER A 495 -1.98 -2.02 3.86
C SER A 495 -1.35 -0.96 2.96
N ILE A 496 -2.09 -0.55 1.92
CA ILE A 496 -1.76 0.57 1.01
C ILE A 496 -2.84 1.67 0.98
N ALA A 497 -3.91 1.49 1.74
CA ALA A 497 -5.10 2.32 1.74
C ALA A 497 -5.02 3.43 2.82
N PRO A 498 -5.91 4.44 2.80
CA PRO A 498 -5.59 5.80 3.29
C PRO A 498 -5.58 5.98 4.81
N ASN A 499 -5.67 4.92 5.61
CA ASN A 499 -5.60 5.02 7.08
C ASN A 499 -4.29 4.50 7.66
N LEU A 500 -3.58 3.63 6.94
CA LEU A 500 -2.42 2.90 7.46
C LEU A 500 -1.48 2.52 6.33
N ALA A 501 -0.21 2.88 6.46
CA ALA A 501 0.85 2.26 5.66
C ALA A 501 1.41 1.07 6.45
N LEU A 502 1.34 -0.14 5.90
CA LEU A 502 1.93 -1.34 6.51
C LEU A 502 2.40 -2.31 5.43
N PHE A 503 3.70 -2.54 5.33
CA PHE A 503 4.28 -3.42 4.31
C PHE A 503 5.62 -3.98 4.74
N ALA A 504 5.98 -5.15 4.20
CA ALA A 504 7.23 -5.84 4.46
C ALA A 504 8.10 -5.91 3.22
N MET A 505 9.35 -5.48 3.35
CA MET A 505 10.38 -5.69 2.33
C MET A 505 11.24 -6.88 2.71
N HIS A 506 11.45 -7.78 1.76
CA HIS A 506 12.26 -8.99 1.93
C HIS A 506 13.58 -8.85 1.19
N PHE A 507 14.65 -9.37 1.79
CA PHE A 507 15.99 -9.30 1.25
C PHE A 507 16.77 -10.60 1.48
N THR A 508 17.83 -10.78 0.71
CA THR A 508 18.92 -11.74 0.98
C THR A 508 20.23 -10.96 1.04
N SER A 509 21.16 -11.32 1.93
CA SER A 509 22.47 -10.66 1.98
C SER A 509 23.29 -10.95 0.72
N SER A 510 24.20 -10.04 0.33
CA SER A 510 24.96 -10.16 -0.91
C SER A 510 25.95 -11.33 -0.94
N ASP A 511 26.36 -11.84 0.22
CA ASP A 511 27.12 -13.10 0.37
C ASP A 511 26.21 -14.34 0.38
N GLY A 512 24.90 -14.16 0.32
CA GLY A 512 23.89 -15.22 0.38
C GLY A 512 23.88 -15.98 1.71
N ALA A 513 24.36 -15.39 2.81
CA ALA A 513 24.43 -16.02 4.13
C ALA A 513 23.21 -15.78 5.02
N ALA A 514 22.50 -14.66 4.82
CA ALA A 514 21.35 -14.26 5.61
C ALA A 514 20.12 -13.93 4.76
N ARG A 515 18.93 -14.18 5.32
CA ARG A 515 17.68 -13.59 4.85
C ARG A 515 17.27 -12.47 5.80
N ALA A 516 16.62 -11.45 5.25
CA ALA A 516 16.14 -10.33 6.03
C ALA A 516 14.68 -9.98 5.68
N ALA A 517 13.95 -9.48 6.66
CA ALA A 517 12.67 -8.82 6.48
C ALA A 517 12.64 -7.53 7.29
N ALA A 518 12.15 -6.46 6.66
CA ALA A 518 11.85 -5.18 7.32
C ALA A 518 10.39 -4.84 7.07
N THR A 519 9.55 -4.97 8.10
CA THR A 519 8.16 -4.52 8.07
C THR A 519 8.08 -3.09 8.55
N ALA A 520 7.65 -2.19 7.69
CA ALA A 520 7.45 -0.78 7.99
C ALA A 520 5.97 -0.49 8.25
N MET A 521 5.70 0.32 9.26
CA MET A 521 4.38 0.85 9.56
C MET A 521 4.45 2.35 9.84
N GLU A 522 3.53 3.10 9.24
CA GLU A 522 3.24 4.48 9.59
C GLU A 522 1.73 4.74 9.69
N ILE A 523 1.41 5.73 10.50
CA ILE A 523 0.07 6.22 10.82
C ILE A 523 0.05 7.74 10.59
N PRO A 524 -1.11 8.37 10.34
CA PRO A 524 -1.16 9.83 10.23
C PRO A 524 -0.64 10.48 11.51
N GLN A 525 0.18 11.51 11.35
CA GLN A 525 0.88 12.17 12.45
C GLN A 525 0.83 13.67 12.25
N GLY A 526 0.42 14.41 13.27
CA GLY A 526 0.37 15.88 13.29
C GLY A 526 1.47 16.52 14.12
N ASP A 527 2.12 15.76 15.01
CA ASP A 527 3.16 16.25 15.91
C ASP A 527 4.58 15.85 15.46
N GLN A 528 4.91 14.56 15.56
CA GLN A 528 6.21 13.99 15.27
C GLN A 528 6.07 12.83 14.32
N MET A 529 7.00 12.76 13.38
CA MET A 529 7.05 11.61 12.49
C MET A 529 7.54 10.38 13.27
N ARG A 530 6.82 9.26 13.16
CA ARG A 530 7.20 7.98 13.76
C ARG A 530 7.03 6.88 12.73
N THR A 531 8.14 6.24 12.38
CA THR A 531 8.18 5.04 11.54
C THR A 531 8.45 3.84 12.43
N PHE A 532 7.54 2.87 12.45
CA PHE A 532 7.74 1.63 13.20
C PHE A 532 8.29 0.56 12.26
N LEU A 533 9.40 -0.05 12.66
CA LEU A 533 10.07 -1.12 11.94
C LEU A 533 10.06 -2.39 12.78
N LYS A 534 9.64 -3.51 12.18
CA LYS A 534 9.98 -4.85 12.66
C LYS A 534 11.06 -5.43 11.76
N LEU A 535 12.22 -5.68 12.35
CA LEU A 535 13.41 -6.19 11.67
C LEU A 535 13.63 -7.65 12.05
N ARG A 536 13.85 -8.51 11.05
CA ARG A 536 14.28 -9.90 11.23
C ARG A 536 15.45 -10.19 10.31
N TYR A 537 16.54 -10.72 10.87
CA TYR A 537 17.70 -11.22 10.15
C TYR A 537 17.95 -12.67 10.57
N ASP A 538 18.09 -13.59 9.61
CA ASP A 538 18.28 -15.02 9.81
C ASP A 538 19.51 -15.52 9.05
N TRP A 539 20.56 -15.94 9.76
CA TRP A 539 21.73 -16.55 9.15
C TRP A 539 21.50 -18.04 8.94
N HIS A 540 21.65 -18.49 7.70
CA HIS A 540 21.53 -19.89 7.29
C HIS A 540 22.85 -20.45 6.75
N LYS A 541 23.86 -19.60 6.59
CA LYS A 541 25.26 -19.97 6.34
C LYS A 541 26.17 -19.20 7.30
N ALA A 542 27.34 -19.77 7.54
CA ALA A 542 28.33 -19.10 8.38
C ALA A 542 28.88 -17.83 7.70
N ALA A 543 29.14 -16.79 8.48
CA ALA A 543 29.78 -15.56 8.04
C ALA A 543 30.75 -15.06 9.11
N ALA A 544 32.04 -14.98 8.78
CA ALA A 544 33.05 -14.42 9.67
C ALA A 544 33.09 -12.90 9.49
N ILE A 545 32.89 -12.15 10.57
CA ILE A 545 32.96 -10.69 10.51
C ILE A 545 34.42 -10.25 10.53
N ASP A 546 34.81 -9.47 9.53
CA ASP A 546 36.18 -8.97 9.42
C ASP A 546 36.46 -7.87 10.44
N GLY A 547 37.67 -7.89 11.00
CA GLY A 547 38.15 -6.87 11.94
C GLY A 547 37.41 -6.87 13.28
N ASP A 548 37.23 -5.69 13.87
CA ASP A 548 36.46 -5.52 15.10
C ASP A 548 34.96 -5.44 14.80
N ALA A 549 34.23 -6.52 15.12
CA ALA A 549 32.80 -6.64 14.85
C ALA A 549 31.96 -5.56 15.54
N ARG A 550 32.44 -4.95 16.64
CA ARG A 550 31.81 -3.79 17.30
C ARG A 550 31.72 -2.56 16.37
N SER A 551 32.59 -2.50 15.36
CA SER A 551 32.69 -1.41 14.39
C SER A 551 32.16 -1.79 13.00
N SER A 552 32.37 -3.05 12.60
CA SER A 552 32.08 -3.52 11.25
C SER A 552 30.74 -4.21 11.10
N PHE A 553 30.12 -4.74 12.17
CA PHE A 553 28.78 -5.33 12.14
C PHE A 553 27.71 -4.31 12.55
N ARG A 554 26.79 -3.98 11.65
CA ARG A 554 25.75 -2.96 11.87
C ARG A 554 24.40 -3.54 11.48
N TRP A 555 23.52 -3.76 12.45
CA TRP A 555 22.20 -4.35 12.17
C TRP A 555 21.10 -3.30 12.02
N LEU A 556 21.33 -2.09 12.52
CA LEU A 556 20.59 -0.86 12.20
C LEU A 556 21.56 0.30 12.26
N ASN A 557 21.53 1.19 11.27
CA ASN A 557 22.46 2.29 11.13
C ASN A 557 21.72 3.58 10.77
N VAL A 558 22.26 4.73 11.19
CA VAL A 558 21.75 6.04 10.80
C VAL A 558 22.94 6.91 10.42
N ASN A 559 22.97 7.33 9.16
CA ASN A 559 23.99 8.21 8.61
C ASN A 559 23.52 9.66 8.65
N ASP A 560 24.25 10.53 9.32
CA ASP A 560 23.91 11.94 9.50
C ASP A 560 24.70 12.80 8.51
N ARG A 561 23.99 13.69 7.82
CA ARG A 561 24.54 14.64 6.85
C ARG A 561 25.54 15.60 7.48
N SER A 562 25.22 16.05 8.69
CA SER A 562 25.92 17.11 9.41
C SER A 562 26.29 16.64 10.81
N ARG A 563 27.37 17.17 11.37
CA ARG A 563 27.76 16.87 12.75
C ARG A 563 26.68 17.34 13.75
N PRO A 564 26.14 16.47 14.61
CA PRO A 564 25.22 16.86 15.68
C PRO A 564 25.93 17.55 16.84
N ARG A 565 25.18 18.19 17.74
CA ARG A 565 25.70 18.73 19.00
C ARG A 565 25.94 17.65 20.04
N ALA A 566 25.09 16.63 20.08
CA ALA A 566 25.15 15.57 21.09
C ALA A 566 24.68 14.21 20.55
N LEU A 567 25.21 13.15 21.14
CA LEU A 567 24.63 11.80 21.12
C LEU A 567 23.67 11.66 22.29
N VAL A 568 22.46 11.19 22.05
CA VAL A 568 21.46 10.91 23.08
C VAL A 568 21.18 9.42 23.15
N TYR A 569 21.18 8.83 24.35
CA TYR A 569 20.99 7.39 24.49
C TYR A 569 20.51 6.99 25.89
N TRP A 570 20.01 5.77 26.00
CA TRP A 570 19.59 5.16 27.26
C TRP A 570 20.67 4.23 27.81
N LYS A 571 21.31 4.62 28.91
CA LYS A 571 22.45 3.90 29.50
C LYS A 571 22.04 2.51 29.99
N GLU A 572 23.03 1.63 30.10
CA GLU A 572 22.90 0.34 30.80
C GLU A 572 22.40 0.50 32.25
N SER A 573 22.70 1.63 32.89
CA SER A 573 22.21 1.99 34.23
C SER A 573 20.73 2.41 34.27
N GLU A 574 20.00 2.28 33.16
CA GLU A 574 18.57 2.65 33.03
C GLU A 574 18.30 4.15 33.26
N GLU A 575 19.19 5.01 32.75
CA GLU A 575 19.06 6.47 32.79
C GLU A 575 19.33 7.08 31.41
N ALA A 576 18.64 8.18 31.08
CA ALA A 576 18.91 8.94 29.86
C ALA A 576 20.25 9.70 29.96
N ALA A 577 20.98 9.80 28.85
CA ALA A 577 22.23 10.53 28.74
C ALA A 577 22.30 11.33 27.43
N ALA A 578 22.98 12.48 27.49
CA ALA A 578 23.30 13.32 26.35
C ALA A 578 24.79 13.69 26.41
N ASP A 579 25.60 13.08 25.55
CA ASP A 579 27.04 13.32 25.48
C ASP A 579 27.33 14.31 24.35
N ALA A 580 28.00 15.42 24.65
CA ALA A 580 28.39 16.40 23.64
C ALA A 580 29.37 15.79 22.61
N ILE A 581 29.23 16.17 21.35
CA ILE A 581 30.15 15.77 20.27
C ILE A 581 31.20 16.89 20.08
N PRO A 582 32.49 16.63 20.35
CA PRO A 582 33.56 17.61 20.17
C PRO A 582 33.74 18.08 18.71
N PRO A 583 34.30 19.29 18.47
CA PRO A 583 34.62 19.82 17.13
C PRO A 583 35.56 18.95 16.29
N ASP A 584 36.48 18.24 16.94
CA ASP A 584 37.48 17.36 16.34
C ASP A 584 36.97 15.94 16.05
N GLY A 585 35.74 15.64 16.46
CA GLY A 585 35.08 14.36 16.22
C GLY A 585 34.83 13.55 17.48
N CYS A 586 34.21 12.39 17.31
CA CYS A 586 33.90 11.45 18.40
C CYS A 586 33.93 10.01 17.88
N GLN A 587 34.44 9.09 18.70
CA GLN A 587 34.35 7.65 18.45
C GLN A 587 33.86 6.93 19.70
N VAL A 588 32.79 6.16 19.55
CA VAL A 588 32.22 5.26 20.57
C VAL A 588 32.18 3.86 19.99
N ILE A 589 32.68 2.87 20.75
CA ILE A 589 32.76 1.46 20.32
C ILE A 589 31.96 0.58 21.28
N ALA A 590 30.90 -0.04 20.76
CA ALA A 590 29.99 -0.98 21.41
C ALA A 590 29.66 -0.67 22.87
N ARG A 591 29.17 0.54 23.13
CA ARG A 591 28.61 0.89 24.44
C ARG A 591 27.28 0.15 24.64
N PRO A 592 27.08 -0.61 25.73
CA PRO A 592 25.82 -1.26 26.02
C PRO A 592 24.69 -0.26 26.26
N LEU A 593 23.48 -0.61 25.81
CA LEU A 593 22.25 0.13 26.13
C LEU A 593 21.48 -0.57 27.26
N GLY A 594 20.60 0.18 27.93
CA GLY A 594 19.66 -0.41 28.90
C GLY A 594 18.73 -1.46 28.27
N LYS A 595 18.08 -2.26 29.09
CA LYS A 595 17.24 -3.38 28.64
C LYS A 595 15.79 -2.98 28.42
N THR A 596 15.32 -1.96 29.14
CA THR A 596 13.90 -1.57 29.10
C THR A 596 13.69 -0.41 28.14
N PHE A 597 13.26 -0.72 26.92
CA PHE A 597 12.96 0.24 25.86
C PHE A 597 14.10 1.26 25.61
N PRO A 598 15.35 0.81 25.34
CA PRO A 598 16.46 1.74 25.15
C PRO A 598 16.29 2.54 23.87
N PHE A 599 16.86 3.74 23.86
CA PHE A 599 16.98 4.55 22.65
C PHE A 599 18.43 4.96 22.38
N LEU A 600 18.69 5.33 21.14
CA LEU A 600 19.92 5.94 20.64
C LEU A 600 19.56 6.96 19.58
N GLY A 601 20.25 8.08 19.55
CA GLY A 601 19.98 9.13 18.59
C GLY A 601 21.01 10.24 18.64
N THR A 602 20.74 11.27 17.85
CA THR A 602 21.53 12.48 17.75
C THR A 602 20.64 13.70 17.93
N HIS A 603 21.22 14.76 18.49
CA HIS A 603 20.54 16.01 18.74
C HIS A 603 21.32 17.18 18.19
N GLY A 604 20.62 18.15 17.61
CA GLY A 604 21.19 19.47 17.38
C GLY A 604 21.89 19.67 16.04
N MET A 605 21.62 18.88 15.01
CA MET A 605 22.18 19.10 13.68
C MET A 605 21.70 20.45 13.10
N PRO A 606 22.56 21.20 12.40
CA PRO A 606 22.15 22.45 11.76
C PRO A 606 21.05 22.17 10.71
N GLY A 607 19.93 22.89 10.79
CA GLY A 607 18.89 22.83 9.75
C GLY A 607 19.32 23.57 8.47
N ASN A 608 18.77 23.18 7.32
CA ASN A 608 18.87 24.00 6.10
C ASN A 608 17.81 25.12 6.12
N GLN A 609 18.03 26.14 5.27
CA GLN A 609 17.03 27.18 4.93
C GLN A 609 16.31 27.85 6.12
N GLY A 610 17.03 28.13 7.22
CA GLY A 610 16.48 28.85 8.37
C GLY A 610 15.71 27.98 9.38
N ALA A 611 15.73 26.65 9.22
CA ALA A 611 15.10 25.73 10.16
C ALA A 611 15.84 25.63 11.51
N THR A 612 15.08 25.26 12.54
CA THR A 612 15.55 24.77 13.85
C THR A 612 16.48 23.57 13.72
N SER A 613 17.13 23.17 14.82
CA SER A 613 18.03 22.02 14.80
C SER A 613 17.31 20.70 14.52
N TYR A 614 17.78 19.95 13.52
CA TYR A 614 17.32 18.59 13.22
C TYR A 614 17.92 17.59 14.22
N SER A 615 17.15 16.58 14.60
CA SER A 615 17.54 15.50 15.50
C SER A 615 16.92 14.18 15.04
N SER A 616 17.55 13.07 15.40
CA SER A 616 17.16 11.72 14.98
C SER A 616 17.18 10.77 16.17
N LEU A 617 16.23 9.84 16.23
CA LEU A 617 16.10 8.87 17.31
C LEU A 617 15.72 7.50 16.77
N ALA A 618 16.34 6.45 17.29
CA ALA A 618 15.90 5.07 17.21
C ALA A 618 15.58 4.55 18.62
N LEU A 619 14.30 4.25 18.87
CA LEU A 619 13.81 3.62 20.11
C LEU A 619 13.61 2.12 19.86
N VAL A 620 14.26 1.27 20.63
CA VAL A 620 14.09 -0.19 20.55
C VAL A 620 12.93 -0.60 21.46
N ARG A 621 11.84 -1.09 20.87
CA ARG A 621 10.64 -1.56 21.58
C ARG A 621 10.75 -3.01 22.03
N SER A 622 11.43 -3.84 21.26
CA SER A 622 11.77 -5.22 21.61
C SER A 622 13.07 -5.63 20.92
N PHE A 623 13.82 -6.55 21.54
CA PHE A 623 15.07 -7.06 20.99
C PHE A 623 15.31 -8.50 21.47
N ARG A 624 15.58 -9.39 20.53
CA ARG A 624 16.06 -10.75 20.76
C ARG A 624 17.08 -11.09 19.69
N ALA A 625 18.24 -11.58 20.08
CA ALA A 625 19.24 -12.02 19.13
C ALA A 625 20.02 -13.22 19.63
N ARG A 626 20.53 -14.01 18.69
CA ARG A 626 21.56 -15.01 18.89
C ARG A 626 22.69 -14.72 17.90
N LEU A 627 23.89 -14.51 18.41
CA LEU A 627 25.07 -14.12 17.64
C LEU A 627 26.24 -15.01 18.04
N GLY A 628 26.86 -15.69 17.08
CA GLY A 628 27.94 -16.65 17.34
C GLY A 628 27.49 -17.85 18.17
N GLY A 629 26.22 -18.26 18.03
CA GLY A 629 25.61 -19.33 18.82
C GLY A 629 25.24 -18.93 20.26
N GLN A 630 25.42 -17.67 20.66
CA GLN A 630 25.11 -17.18 22.01
C GLN A 630 23.97 -16.18 22.00
N ASP A 631 23.04 -16.32 22.94
CA ASP A 631 21.94 -15.37 23.08
C ASP A 631 22.47 -14.02 23.60
N ALA A 632 22.18 -12.94 22.87
CA ALA A 632 22.62 -11.60 23.20
C ALA A 632 21.84 -11.04 24.40
N GLN A 633 22.53 -10.36 25.31
CA GLN A 633 21.93 -9.80 26.53
C GLN A 633 21.17 -8.48 26.29
N GLY A 634 21.42 -7.83 25.17
CA GLY A 634 20.85 -6.54 24.78
C GLY A 634 21.62 -5.93 23.62
N PRO A 635 21.11 -4.84 23.03
CA PRO A 635 21.81 -4.13 21.97
C PRO A 635 22.98 -3.29 22.53
N ALA A 636 24.05 -3.18 21.75
CA ALA A 636 25.11 -2.21 21.97
C ALA A 636 25.12 -1.20 20.82
N PHE A 637 25.78 -0.06 20.99
CA PHE A 637 25.93 0.93 19.94
C PHE A 637 27.36 1.42 19.74
N SER A 638 27.63 1.84 18.51
CA SER A 638 28.86 2.52 18.13
C SER A 638 28.50 3.80 17.37
N ALA A 639 29.39 4.79 17.41
CA ALA A 639 29.23 6.06 16.72
C ALA A 639 30.59 6.59 16.26
N VAL A 640 30.64 7.17 15.07
CA VAL A 640 31.84 7.84 14.53
C VAL A 640 31.40 9.14 13.89
N TYR A 641 31.96 10.25 14.37
CA TYR A 641 31.73 11.59 13.83
C TYR A 641 33.05 12.31 13.58
N ASP A 642 33.12 13.01 12.46
CA ASP A 642 34.17 13.96 12.12
C ASP A 642 33.61 15.40 12.09
N ALA A 643 34.40 16.36 11.62
CA ALA A 643 34.02 17.76 11.55
C ALA A 643 32.84 18.05 10.59
N ARG A 644 32.58 17.20 9.60
CA ARG A 644 31.55 17.38 8.56
C ARG A 644 30.27 16.63 8.90
N GLY A 645 30.38 15.41 9.42
CA GLY A 645 29.23 14.53 9.67
C GLY A 645 29.66 13.21 10.28
N GLY A 646 28.83 12.19 10.15
CA GLY A 646 29.14 10.89 10.72
C GLY A 646 27.91 10.01 10.82
N ASN A 647 28.01 8.96 11.61
CA ASN A 647 26.93 8.00 11.74
C ASN A 647 26.98 7.30 13.09
N TYR A 648 25.81 6.81 13.53
CA TYR A 648 25.66 5.91 14.66
C TYR A 648 24.97 4.63 14.22
N TRP A 649 25.20 3.54 14.94
CA TRP A 649 24.59 2.25 14.62
C TRP A 649 24.49 1.34 15.83
N LEU A 650 23.52 0.44 15.76
CA LEU A 650 23.37 -0.66 16.71
C LEU A 650 24.16 -1.88 16.22
N THR A 651 24.87 -2.51 17.15
CA THR A 651 25.91 -3.52 16.90
C THR A 651 25.93 -4.60 17.99
N THR A 652 26.95 -5.45 17.94
CA THR A 652 27.30 -6.46 18.95
C THR A 652 28.33 -5.92 19.95
N SER A 653 28.40 -6.50 21.14
CA SER A 653 29.47 -6.23 22.13
C SER A 653 30.73 -7.08 21.90
N HIS A 654 30.66 -8.09 21.03
CA HIS A 654 31.79 -8.98 20.76
C HIS A 654 32.78 -8.34 19.78
N GLU A 655 34.07 -8.29 20.14
CA GLU A 655 35.13 -7.81 19.23
C GLU A 655 35.33 -8.74 18.03
N ARG A 656 35.18 -10.06 18.24
CA ARG A 656 35.22 -11.06 17.17
C ARG A 656 33.87 -11.74 17.09
N LEU A 657 33.34 -11.85 15.89
CA LEU A 657 32.05 -12.49 15.64
C LEU A 657 32.14 -13.40 14.43
N THR A 658 31.72 -14.66 14.60
CA THR A 658 31.46 -15.58 13.50
C THR A 658 30.02 -16.03 13.63
N LEU A 659 29.19 -15.58 12.69
CA LEU A 659 27.79 -15.93 12.62
C LEU A 659 27.66 -17.37 12.11
N GLN A 660 26.70 -18.11 12.65
CA GLN A 660 26.48 -19.52 12.35
C GLN A 660 25.04 -19.75 11.85
N PRO A 661 24.78 -20.83 11.10
CA PRO A 661 23.41 -21.22 10.79
C PRO A 661 22.54 -21.31 12.06
N GLY A 662 21.43 -20.60 12.09
CA GLY A 662 20.54 -20.51 13.26
C GLY A 662 20.75 -19.29 14.15
N ASP A 663 21.78 -18.47 13.89
CA ASP A 663 21.89 -17.11 14.45
C ASP A 663 20.83 -16.19 13.85
N PHE A 664 20.37 -15.23 14.65
CA PHE A 664 19.34 -14.29 14.23
C PHE A 664 19.36 -12.99 15.02
N ILE A 665 18.69 -11.97 14.47
CA ILE A 665 18.27 -10.77 15.19
C ILE A 665 16.79 -10.54 14.88
N GLU A 666 15.99 -10.32 15.92
CA GLU A 666 14.62 -9.82 15.83
C GLU A 666 14.49 -8.58 16.71
N ALA A 667 14.04 -7.47 16.12
CA ALA A 667 13.89 -6.21 16.83
C ALA A 667 12.68 -5.43 16.33
N GLU A 668 11.94 -4.81 17.25
CA GLU A 668 11.00 -3.73 16.92
C GLU A 668 11.66 -2.39 17.25
N VAL A 669 11.71 -1.50 16.28
CA VAL A 669 12.35 -0.19 16.40
C VAL A 669 11.37 0.89 15.96
N MET A 670 11.32 2.01 16.67
CA MET A 670 10.62 3.22 16.24
C MET A 670 11.65 4.29 15.90
N LEU A 671 11.61 4.77 14.66
CA LEU A 671 12.44 5.87 14.16
C LEU A 671 11.65 7.17 14.29
N VAL A 672 12.25 8.21 14.90
CA VAL A 672 11.65 9.53 15.12
C VAL A 672 12.61 10.65 14.69
N PRO A 673 12.50 11.18 13.46
CA PRO A 673 13.14 12.43 13.10
C PRO A 673 12.31 13.58 13.69
N HIS A 674 12.99 14.56 14.27
CA HIS A 674 12.34 15.72 14.86
C HIS A 674 13.18 16.98 14.68
N ALA A 675 12.52 18.11 14.52
CA ALA A 675 13.16 19.40 14.29
C ALA A 675 12.54 20.50 15.16
N GLU A 676 12.33 20.21 16.45
CA GLU A 676 11.90 21.20 17.45
C GLU A 676 13.13 21.80 18.17
N GLY A 677 13.04 23.07 18.56
CA GLY A 677 14.03 23.72 19.44
C GLY A 677 13.90 23.28 20.90
N THR A 678 13.88 21.98 21.18
CA THR A 678 13.75 21.41 22.53
C THR A 678 15.10 20.93 23.07
N GLU A 679 15.18 20.76 24.40
CA GLU A 679 16.36 20.17 25.04
C GLU A 679 16.60 18.72 24.59
N PRO A 680 17.86 18.23 24.54
CA PRO A 680 18.23 16.97 23.88
C PRO A 680 17.44 15.73 24.32
N LEU A 681 17.01 15.68 25.58
CA LEU A 681 16.38 14.50 26.17
C LEU A 681 14.84 14.55 26.20
N VAL A 682 14.22 15.68 25.86
CA VAL A 682 12.75 15.85 25.98
C VAL A 682 12.01 14.89 25.06
N VAL A 683 12.30 14.94 23.76
CA VAL A 683 11.65 14.07 22.77
C VAL A 683 12.00 12.59 23.01
N PRO A 684 13.28 12.17 23.18
CA PRO A 684 13.61 10.78 23.44
C PRO A 684 12.90 10.16 24.65
N VAL A 685 12.86 10.87 25.79
CA VAL A 685 12.21 10.38 27.01
C VAL A 685 10.69 10.35 26.84
N ARG A 686 10.09 11.35 26.18
CA ARG A 686 8.65 11.38 25.88
C ARG A 686 8.24 10.21 24.99
N GLU A 687 8.94 9.98 23.89
CA GLU A 687 8.61 8.91 22.95
C GLU A 687 8.84 7.51 23.56
N ARG A 688 9.90 7.33 24.37
CA ARG A 688 10.10 6.12 25.18
C ARG A 688 8.93 5.87 26.13
N ARG A 689 8.36 6.92 26.72
CA ARG A 689 7.16 6.79 27.57
C ARG A 689 5.94 6.37 26.74
N TYR A 690 5.63 7.09 25.66
CA TYR A 690 4.40 6.91 24.87
C TYR A 690 4.33 5.58 24.11
N TYR A 691 5.47 5.02 23.69
CA TYR A 691 5.50 3.80 22.87
C TYR A 691 6.32 2.64 23.49
N GLY A 692 6.95 2.89 24.64
CA GLY A 692 7.61 1.88 25.47
C GLY A 692 6.83 1.63 26.76
N THR A 693 7.18 2.36 27.84
CA THR A 693 6.70 2.04 29.20
C THR A 693 5.19 2.23 29.41
N GLU A 694 4.56 3.15 28.68
CA GLU A 694 3.11 3.38 28.66
C GLU A 694 2.54 3.13 27.24
N GLY A 695 3.19 2.23 26.49
CA GLY A 695 2.89 1.92 25.10
C GLY A 695 1.46 1.42 24.85
N PRO A 696 1.01 1.41 23.58
CA PRO A 696 -0.29 0.88 23.20
C PRO A 696 -0.51 -0.55 23.68
N ALA A 697 -1.65 -0.80 24.32
CA ALA A 697 -2.07 -2.11 24.82
C ALA A 697 -3.57 -2.33 24.57
N THR A 698 -3.93 -3.56 24.25
CA THR A 698 -5.28 -3.97 23.87
C THR A 698 -5.80 -5.11 24.76
N ALA A 699 -6.96 -4.89 25.38
CA ALA A 699 -7.77 -5.92 26.03
C ALA A 699 -9.00 -6.21 25.17
N VAL A 700 -9.30 -7.49 24.91
CA VAL A 700 -10.44 -7.89 24.06
C VAL A 700 -11.55 -8.46 24.94
N HIS A 701 -12.78 -8.01 24.70
CA HIS A 701 -14.01 -8.41 25.39
C HIS A 701 -14.90 -9.29 24.52
N THR A 702 -14.83 -9.15 23.20
CA THR A 702 -15.52 -10.00 22.21
C THR A 702 -14.66 -10.14 20.97
N GLY A 703 -14.55 -11.35 20.44
CA GLY A 703 -13.60 -11.70 19.39
C GLY A 703 -12.26 -12.20 19.93
N ARG A 704 -11.27 -12.31 19.04
CA ARG A 704 -9.95 -12.85 19.36
C ARG A 704 -8.84 -11.82 19.13
N LYS A 705 -8.05 -11.53 20.17
CA LYS A 705 -6.86 -10.67 20.06
C LYS A 705 -5.83 -11.28 19.10
N VAL A 706 -5.31 -10.47 18.19
CA VAL A 706 -4.20 -10.83 17.28
C VAL A 706 -2.91 -10.15 17.72
N ARG A 707 -2.92 -8.83 17.91
CA ARG A 707 -1.74 -8.07 18.39
C ARG A 707 -2.15 -6.76 19.07
N ASP A 708 -1.24 -6.20 19.87
CA ASP A 708 -1.44 -4.95 20.63
C ASP A 708 -1.29 -3.67 19.80
N PHE A 709 -0.34 -3.65 18.85
CA PHE A 709 -0.05 -2.48 18.03
C PHE A 709 0.36 -2.88 16.60
N PRO A 710 -0.31 -2.37 15.55
CA PRO A 710 -1.61 -1.70 15.62
C PRO A 710 -2.63 -2.65 16.25
N ALA A 711 -3.57 -2.14 17.05
CA ALA A 711 -4.52 -3.00 17.76
C ALA A 711 -5.30 -3.84 16.74
N THR A 712 -5.17 -5.16 16.80
CA THR A 712 -5.78 -6.06 15.81
C THR A 712 -6.60 -7.13 16.51
N VAL A 713 -7.86 -7.26 16.11
CA VAL A 713 -8.85 -8.19 16.68
C VAL A 713 -9.61 -8.88 15.55
N GLU A 714 -9.78 -10.19 15.64
CA GLU A 714 -10.74 -10.91 14.81
C GLU A 714 -12.13 -10.83 15.44
N ALA A 715 -13.11 -10.35 14.68
CA ALA A 715 -14.50 -10.29 15.12
C ALA A 715 -15.10 -11.69 15.29
N GLU A 716 -15.97 -11.81 16.27
CA GLU A 716 -16.84 -12.97 16.48
C GLU A 716 -18.27 -12.53 16.23
N ASP A 717 -18.97 -13.22 15.34
CA ASP A 717 -20.38 -12.96 15.03
C ASP A 717 -20.65 -11.47 14.70
N GLU A 718 -19.84 -10.91 13.78
CA GLU A 718 -19.88 -9.50 13.33
C GLU A 718 -19.61 -8.45 14.43
N VAL A 719 -18.96 -8.85 15.54
CA VAL A 719 -18.61 -7.95 16.66
C VAL A 719 -17.15 -8.11 17.06
N ALA A 720 -16.43 -6.99 17.12
CA ALA A 720 -15.15 -6.89 17.82
C ALA A 720 -15.26 -5.84 18.93
N ALA A 721 -15.18 -6.26 20.19
CA ALA A 721 -15.25 -5.36 21.35
C ALA A 721 -13.92 -5.41 22.11
N LEU A 722 -13.34 -4.24 22.38
CA LEU A 722 -12.00 -4.12 22.97
C LEU A 722 -11.84 -2.84 23.77
N THR A 723 -10.78 -2.78 24.58
CA THR A 723 -10.31 -1.56 25.21
C THR A 723 -8.87 -1.32 24.81
N ILE A 724 -8.58 -0.11 24.31
CA ILE A 724 -7.23 0.33 23.98
C ILE A 724 -6.77 1.34 25.03
N LYS A 725 -5.53 1.17 25.48
CA LYS A 725 -4.79 2.11 26.34
C LYS A 725 -3.50 2.52 25.65
N GLY A 726 -2.98 3.69 25.99
CA GLY A 726 -1.71 4.18 25.46
C GLY A 726 -1.77 4.61 23.99
N GLY A 727 -0.62 4.97 23.44
CA GLY A 727 -0.51 5.67 22.16
C GLY A 727 -0.81 7.18 22.29
N THR A 728 -0.66 7.89 21.17
CA THR A 728 -0.87 9.33 21.10
C THR A 728 -1.36 9.71 19.70
N GLU A 729 -2.15 10.78 19.62
CA GLU A 729 -2.75 11.27 18.38
C GLU A 729 -3.59 10.21 17.66
N ALA A 730 -3.20 9.74 16.47
CA ALA A 730 -3.96 8.75 15.72
C ALA A 730 -3.49 7.33 16.06
N THR A 731 -4.36 6.52 16.65
CA THR A 731 -4.09 5.10 16.92
C THR A 731 -4.93 4.22 15.99
N PRO A 732 -4.29 3.39 15.14
CA PRO A 732 -5.00 2.48 14.25
C PRO A 732 -5.61 1.29 14.99
N VAL A 733 -6.83 0.93 14.57
CA VAL A 733 -7.56 -0.26 15.04
C VAL A 733 -8.00 -1.07 13.84
N ILE A 734 -7.56 -2.32 13.78
CA ILE A 734 -7.86 -3.28 12.72
C ILE A 734 -8.82 -4.32 13.28
N ALA A 735 -10.01 -4.42 12.71
CA ALA A 735 -11.01 -5.43 13.06
C ALA A 735 -11.25 -6.34 11.84
N GLY A 736 -10.78 -7.58 11.92
CA GLY A 736 -10.92 -8.62 10.88
C GLY A 736 -12.14 -9.50 11.07
N GLY A 737 -12.37 -10.44 10.15
CA GLY A 737 -13.35 -11.51 10.34
C GLY A 737 -14.82 -11.21 9.97
N PHE A 738 -15.12 -10.10 9.28
CA PHE A 738 -16.49 -9.71 8.88
C PHE A 738 -16.92 -10.33 7.55
N HIS A 739 -18.18 -10.71 7.41
CA HIS A 739 -18.69 -11.39 6.21
C HIS A 739 -18.99 -10.47 5.02
N HIS A 740 -19.03 -9.15 5.22
CA HIS A 740 -19.28 -8.18 4.16
C HIS A 740 -18.48 -6.89 4.39
N TRP A 741 -18.14 -6.17 3.32
CA TRP A 741 -17.28 -4.98 3.35
C TRP A 741 -18.02 -3.67 3.70
N ALA A 742 -19.33 -3.61 3.50
CA ALA A 742 -20.16 -2.47 3.90
C ALA A 742 -21.33 -2.87 4.82
N VAL A 743 -21.82 -2.03 5.73
CA VAL A 743 -21.27 -0.72 6.19
C VAL A 743 -20.70 -0.91 7.61
N PRO A 744 -19.39 -0.71 7.84
CA PRO A 744 -18.81 -0.89 9.17
C PRO A 744 -19.16 0.29 10.09
N LEU A 745 -19.33 0.00 11.38
CA LEU A 745 -19.69 0.97 12.41
C LEU A 745 -18.67 0.93 13.54
N LEU A 746 -18.14 2.09 13.89
CA LEU A 746 -17.24 2.27 15.02
C LEU A 746 -17.97 2.97 16.17
N TRP A 747 -17.89 2.38 17.37
CA TRP A 747 -18.44 2.92 18.60
C TRP A 747 -17.31 3.14 19.59
N VAL A 748 -17.16 4.35 20.12
CA VAL A 748 -16.19 4.70 21.17
C VAL A 748 -16.97 5.06 22.42
N ASN A 749 -16.76 4.33 23.52
CA ASN A 749 -17.45 4.50 24.79
C ASN A 749 -18.99 4.53 24.63
N GLY A 750 -19.52 3.67 23.75
CA GLY A 750 -20.95 3.58 23.45
C GLY A 750 -21.49 4.62 22.47
N VAL A 751 -20.66 5.57 22.00
CA VAL A 751 -21.04 6.62 21.06
C VAL A 751 -20.54 6.28 19.66
N TRP A 752 -21.44 6.28 18.67
CA TRP A 752 -21.07 6.10 17.28
C TRP A 752 -20.11 7.21 16.84
N GLN A 753 -19.02 6.83 16.17
CA GLN A 753 -18.07 7.78 15.62
C GLN A 753 -18.37 8.01 14.15
N ASN A 754 -18.91 9.19 13.86
CA ASN A 754 -19.01 9.65 12.49
C ASN A 754 -17.67 10.25 12.04
N GLN A 755 -16.85 9.44 11.39
CA GLN A 755 -15.58 9.89 10.80
C GLN A 755 -15.75 10.44 9.38
N GLN A 756 -16.99 10.51 8.89
CA GLN A 756 -17.28 10.86 7.50
C GLN A 756 -17.30 12.37 7.30
N ALA A 757 -16.67 12.83 6.23
CA ALA A 757 -16.79 14.20 5.73
C ALA A 757 -17.73 14.28 4.52
N HIS A 758 -17.72 13.26 3.66
CA HIS A 758 -18.49 13.23 2.41
C HIS A 758 -19.49 12.07 2.32
N GLY A 759 -19.74 11.39 3.44
CA GLY A 759 -20.58 10.18 3.47
C GLY A 759 -19.80 8.95 3.00
N GLY A 760 -19.76 7.92 3.83
CA GLY A 760 -19.09 6.65 3.50
C GLY A 760 -17.55 6.64 3.57
N ASP A 761 -16.89 7.73 3.97
CA ASP A 761 -15.42 7.86 4.10
C ASP A 761 -14.88 7.73 5.55
N GLY A 762 -13.56 7.85 5.75
CA GLY A 762 -12.90 7.83 7.07
C GLY A 762 -12.48 6.44 7.59
N TYR A 763 -12.90 5.36 6.93
CA TYR A 763 -12.41 4.01 7.23
C TYR A 763 -11.72 3.41 6.01
N GLN A 764 -10.92 2.38 6.27
CA GLN A 764 -10.33 1.56 5.22
C GLN A 764 -10.90 0.15 5.31
N VAL A 765 -11.14 -0.48 4.16
CA VAL A 765 -11.54 -1.88 4.08
C VAL A 765 -10.59 -2.68 3.19
N ASN A 766 -10.26 -3.90 3.62
CA ASN A 766 -9.51 -4.85 2.82
C ASN A 766 -10.10 -6.26 2.95
N PRO A 767 -9.89 -7.13 1.94
CA PRO A 767 -10.14 -8.55 2.06
C PRO A 767 -9.13 -9.19 3.04
N ASP A 768 -9.58 -10.20 3.77
CA ASP A 768 -8.87 -10.87 4.86
C ASP A 768 -8.36 -12.28 4.46
N GLY A 769 -8.39 -12.60 3.16
CA GLY A 769 -7.77 -13.79 2.56
C GLY A 769 -8.56 -15.09 2.73
N ASN A 770 -9.44 -15.15 3.71
CA ASN A 770 -10.38 -16.25 3.99
C ASN A 770 -11.79 -16.01 3.41
N GLY A 771 -11.94 -15.07 2.47
CA GLY A 771 -13.22 -14.63 1.93
C GLY A 771 -13.99 -13.65 2.83
N LYS A 772 -13.39 -13.22 3.96
CA LYS A 772 -13.92 -12.18 4.85
C LYS A 772 -13.25 -10.84 4.60
N TYR A 773 -13.66 -9.84 5.38
CA TYR A 773 -13.20 -8.47 5.30
C TYR A 773 -12.68 -7.97 6.65
N ARG A 774 -11.74 -7.03 6.57
CA ARG A 774 -11.21 -6.30 7.71
C ARG A 774 -11.38 -4.80 7.53
N PHE A 775 -11.58 -4.11 8.65
CA PHE A 775 -11.75 -2.66 8.72
C PHE A 775 -10.63 -2.03 9.52
N THR A 776 -10.09 -0.93 9.01
CA THR A 776 -9.09 -0.11 9.71
C THR A 776 -9.69 1.25 10.00
N PHE A 777 -9.78 1.60 11.28
CA PHE A 777 -10.19 2.91 11.78
C PHE A 777 -9.02 3.62 12.47
N LEU A 778 -9.07 4.94 12.53
CA LEU A 778 -8.14 5.75 13.31
C LEU A 778 -8.83 6.37 14.50
N ILE A 779 -8.34 6.09 15.71
CA ILE A 779 -8.91 6.61 16.95
C ILE A 779 -7.99 7.68 17.50
N LYS A 780 -8.53 8.86 17.82
CA LYS A 780 -7.79 9.88 18.54
C LYS A 780 -7.51 9.42 19.98
N GLN A 781 -6.25 9.25 20.36
CA GLN A 781 -5.82 8.89 21.73
C GLN A 781 -5.06 10.06 22.38
N ARG A 782 -5.29 10.26 23.68
CA ARG A 782 -4.46 11.14 24.51
C ARG A 782 -3.72 10.30 25.53
N GLN A 783 -2.62 10.85 26.05
CA GLN A 783 -1.86 10.16 27.08
C GLN A 783 -2.73 9.83 28.30
N GLY A 784 -2.68 8.57 28.73
CA GLY A 784 -3.45 8.07 29.87
C GLY A 784 -4.90 7.70 29.53
N ASP A 785 -5.37 7.96 28.31
CA ASP A 785 -6.71 7.55 27.88
C ASP A 785 -6.82 6.02 27.87
N ALA A 786 -7.98 5.54 28.30
CA ALA A 786 -8.47 4.19 28.06
C ALA A 786 -9.81 4.33 27.34
N ARG A 787 -9.95 3.71 26.17
CA ARG A 787 -11.18 3.81 25.36
C ARG A 787 -11.76 2.44 25.11
N SER A 788 -13.05 2.29 25.42
CA SER A 788 -13.82 1.12 25.01
C SER A 788 -14.26 1.30 23.57
N LEU A 789 -14.00 0.31 22.74
CA LEU A 789 -14.29 0.31 21.32
C LEU A 789 -15.18 -0.89 21.00
N ILE A 790 -16.17 -0.69 20.15
CA ILE A 790 -16.92 -1.76 19.52
C ILE A 790 -16.94 -1.48 18.03
N VAL A 791 -16.50 -2.45 17.24
CA VAL A 791 -16.64 -2.44 15.78
C VAL A 791 -17.71 -3.46 15.41
N THR A 792 -18.72 -3.00 14.68
CA THR A 792 -19.80 -3.84 14.14
C THR A 792 -20.02 -3.53 12.66
N ARG A 793 -21.01 -4.20 12.05
CA ARG A 793 -21.45 -3.93 10.69
C ARG A 793 -22.96 -3.81 10.62
N ALA A 794 -23.43 -2.91 9.77
CA ALA A 794 -24.83 -2.84 9.37
C ALA A 794 -25.06 -3.47 8.00
N HIS A 795 -26.20 -4.13 7.86
CA HIS A 795 -26.68 -4.74 6.63
C HIS A 795 -28.10 -4.27 6.32
N CYS A 796 -28.41 -4.13 5.03
CA CYS A 796 -29.75 -3.95 4.51
C CYS A 796 -29.91 -4.80 3.25
N SER A 797 -31.02 -5.54 3.11
CA SER A 797 -31.28 -6.41 1.95
C SER A 797 -31.32 -5.68 0.60
N THR A 798 -31.58 -4.38 0.60
CA THR A 798 -31.60 -3.48 -0.57
C THR A 798 -30.39 -2.55 -0.63
N GLY A 799 -29.37 -2.80 0.19
CA GLY A 799 -28.21 -1.92 0.35
C GLY A 799 -28.50 -0.70 1.23
N ILE A 800 -27.45 -0.17 1.85
CA ILE A 800 -27.48 1.09 2.59
C ILE A 800 -26.94 2.16 1.67
N SER A 801 -27.71 3.21 1.41
CA SER A 801 -27.30 4.33 0.55
C SER A 801 -26.77 5.53 1.34
N ARG A 802 -27.03 5.57 2.65
CA ARG A 802 -26.57 6.68 3.49
C ARG A 802 -26.42 6.31 4.96
N THR A 803 -25.39 6.87 5.57
CA THR A 803 -25.21 6.93 7.03
C THR A 803 -25.10 8.38 7.46
N THR A 804 -25.89 8.83 8.42
CA THR A 804 -25.86 10.22 8.90
C THR A 804 -25.92 10.30 10.42
N ASP A 805 -25.27 11.32 10.96
CA ASP A 805 -25.48 11.74 12.34
C ASP A 805 -26.68 12.69 12.45
N ARG A 806 -27.69 12.30 13.23
CA ARG A 806 -28.79 13.17 13.65
C ARG A 806 -28.73 13.41 15.15
N SER A 807 -27.97 14.45 15.53
CA SER A 807 -27.84 14.92 16.92
C SER A 807 -27.19 13.91 17.87
N GLY A 808 -26.11 13.25 17.43
CA GLY A 808 -25.38 12.23 18.16
C GLY A 808 -25.94 10.80 17.98
N TYR A 809 -26.82 10.59 17.02
CA TYR A 809 -27.52 9.32 16.79
C TYR A 809 -27.36 8.88 15.34
N LEU A 810 -26.93 7.62 15.16
CA LEU A 810 -26.80 7.01 13.85
C LEU A 810 -28.16 6.84 13.16
N GLU A 811 -28.26 7.28 11.92
CA GLU A 811 -29.36 6.98 11.00
C GLU A 811 -28.82 6.27 9.76
N LEU A 812 -29.47 5.18 9.37
CA LEU A 812 -29.16 4.37 8.20
C LEU A 812 -30.35 4.45 7.24
N THR A 813 -30.09 4.71 5.96
CA THR A 813 -31.12 4.84 4.92
C THR A 813 -30.80 3.95 3.72
N THR A 814 -31.84 3.39 3.09
CA THR A 814 -31.79 2.73 1.78
C THR A 814 -32.56 3.56 0.75
N ASP A 815 -32.19 3.44 -0.53
CA ASP A 815 -32.91 4.13 -1.61
C ASP A 815 -34.24 3.44 -1.96
N ALA A 816 -34.40 2.17 -1.58
CA ALA A 816 -35.67 1.47 -1.69
C ALA A 816 -36.72 2.04 -0.73
N GLU A 817 -38.00 1.94 -1.09
CA GLU A 817 -39.08 2.37 -0.19
C GLU A 817 -39.14 1.52 1.09
N GLN A 818 -38.67 0.27 1.04
CA GLN A 818 -38.45 -0.60 2.19
C GLN A 818 -37.21 -1.46 1.97
N GLY A 819 -36.39 -1.60 3.01
CA GLY A 819 -35.29 -2.57 3.10
C GLY A 819 -35.30 -3.27 4.46
N GLU A 820 -34.78 -4.50 4.49
CA GLU A 820 -34.65 -5.28 5.72
C GLU A 820 -33.28 -5.03 6.34
N PHE A 821 -33.25 -4.26 7.42
CA PHE A 821 -32.06 -3.92 8.17
C PHE A 821 -31.76 -4.97 9.24
N SER A 822 -30.48 -5.29 9.38
CA SER A 822 -29.95 -6.08 10.50
C SER A 822 -28.59 -5.53 10.94
N LEU A 823 -28.42 -5.28 12.23
CA LEU A 823 -27.13 -4.86 12.79
C LEU A 823 -27.00 -5.22 14.26
N LYS A 824 -25.77 -5.11 14.77
CA LYS A 824 -25.46 -5.14 16.20
C LYS A 824 -24.83 -3.82 16.61
N ALA A 825 -25.23 -3.30 17.76
CA ALA A 825 -24.74 -2.01 18.26
C ALA A 825 -24.91 -1.91 19.78
N PRO A 826 -24.13 -1.08 20.48
CA PRO A 826 -24.34 -0.77 21.90
C PRO A 826 -25.56 0.15 22.14
N ALA A 827 -26.54 0.16 21.23
CA ALA A 827 -27.71 1.02 21.26
C ALA A 827 -28.91 0.37 20.56
N LEU A 828 -30.12 0.82 20.90
CA LEU A 828 -31.36 0.38 20.27
C LEU A 828 -31.65 1.16 18.98
N PHE A 829 -32.35 0.54 18.05
CA PHE A 829 -32.78 1.12 16.78
C PHE A 829 -34.28 1.02 16.57
N ALA A 830 -34.82 1.90 15.74
CA ALA A 830 -36.23 1.93 15.36
C ALA A 830 -36.41 2.36 13.90
N PRO A 831 -37.53 1.99 13.25
CA PRO A 831 -38.53 1.02 13.73
C PRO A 831 -38.02 -0.43 13.60
N GLY A 832 -38.42 -1.31 14.50
CA GLY A 832 -38.03 -2.72 14.45
C GLY A 832 -37.91 -3.40 15.81
N VAL A 833 -37.30 -4.57 15.81
CA VAL A 833 -37.14 -5.44 16.98
C VAL A 833 -35.69 -5.41 17.45
N ASN A 834 -35.50 -5.14 18.73
CA ASN A 834 -34.22 -5.16 19.42
C ASN A 834 -34.20 -6.34 20.39
N THR A 835 -33.15 -7.17 20.33
CA THR A 835 -32.89 -8.24 21.30
C THR A 835 -31.74 -7.80 22.20
N VAL A 836 -32.05 -7.63 23.48
CA VAL A 836 -31.11 -7.27 24.55
C VAL A 836 -30.84 -8.52 25.38
N SER A 837 -29.58 -8.80 25.68
CA SER A 837 -29.19 -9.87 26.59
C SER A 837 -28.40 -9.29 27.76
N ALA A 838 -28.57 -9.87 28.95
CA ALA A 838 -27.73 -9.53 30.09
C ALA A 838 -26.25 -9.71 29.74
N ASP A 839 -25.41 -8.76 30.18
CA ASP A 839 -23.95 -8.74 30.01
C ASP A 839 -23.42 -8.71 28.56
N ALA A 840 -24.28 -8.67 27.55
CA ALA A 840 -23.85 -8.53 26.16
C ALA A 840 -23.41 -7.07 25.87
N PRO A 841 -22.26 -6.84 25.21
CA PRO A 841 -21.79 -5.49 24.89
C PRO A 841 -22.61 -4.81 23.79
N VAL A 842 -23.49 -5.56 23.12
CA VAL A 842 -24.31 -5.10 21.98
C VAL A 842 -25.73 -5.65 22.04
N VAL A 843 -26.64 -4.91 21.41
CA VAL A 843 -28.02 -5.25 21.12
C VAL A 843 -28.11 -5.69 19.66
N ALA A 844 -28.80 -6.79 19.39
CA ALA A 844 -29.11 -7.21 18.02
C ALA A 844 -30.41 -6.55 17.56
N PHE A 845 -30.40 -5.94 16.37
CA PHE A 845 -31.56 -5.28 15.79
C PHE A 845 -31.93 -5.90 14.44
N ALA A 846 -33.24 -6.01 14.19
CA ALA A 846 -33.82 -6.29 12.89
C ALA A 846 -35.05 -5.41 12.65
N GLY A 847 -35.18 -4.80 11.46
CA GLY A 847 -36.31 -3.94 11.14
C GLY A 847 -36.52 -3.76 9.64
N THR A 848 -37.75 -3.46 9.23
CA THR A 848 -38.10 -3.21 7.82
C THR A 848 -38.60 -1.79 7.66
N ALA A 849 -37.84 -0.96 6.96
CA ALA A 849 -38.17 0.45 6.72
C ALA A 849 -37.33 1.02 5.58
N LYS A 850 -37.62 2.25 5.16
CA LYS A 850 -36.69 3.05 4.35
C LYS A 850 -35.48 3.53 5.15
N THR A 851 -35.73 3.87 6.41
CA THR A 851 -34.75 4.44 7.33
C THR A 851 -34.91 3.80 8.70
N VAL A 852 -33.78 3.42 9.31
CA VAL A 852 -33.71 3.01 10.71
C VAL A 852 -32.75 3.94 11.46
N ARG A 853 -33.09 4.27 12.70
CA ARG A 853 -32.33 5.25 13.50
C ARG A 853 -32.11 4.73 14.91
N GLN A 854 -30.93 5.02 15.45
CA GLN A 854 -30.60 4.86 16.85
C GLN A 854 -31.54 5.71 17.72
N ILE A 855 -32.09 5.12 18.77
CA ILE A 855 -33.03 5.81 19.67
C ILE A 855 -32.40 6.10 21.04
N PRO A 856 -32.80 7.18 21.72
CA PRO A 856 -32.27 7.57 23.03
C PRO A 856 -32.94 6.78 24.16
N LEU A 857 -32.79 5.46 24.11
CA LEU A 857 -33.36 4.53 25.09
C LEU A 857 -32.29 3.51 25.51
N ALA A 858 -32.06 3.41 26.81
CA ALA A 858 -31.28 2.34 27.41
C ALA A 858 -32.20 1.32 28.08
N VAL A 859 -31.79 0.05 28.04
CA VAL A 859 -32.52 -1.08 28.63
C VAL A 859 -31.57 -1.82 29.54
N LYS A 860 -31.91 -1.89 30.83
CA LYS A 860 -31.18 -2.70 31.80
C LYS A 860 -32.02 -3.90 32.16
N THR A 861 -31.44 -5.09 32.15
CA THR A 861 -32.15 -6.32 32.48
C THR A 861 -31.20 -7.31 33.16
N ALA A 862 -31.74 -8.09 34.09
CA ALA A 862 -31.09 -9.28 34.63
C ALA A 862 -31.56 -10.57 33.92
N ASP A 863 -32.54 -10.46 33.01
CA ASP A 863 -33.03 -11.59 32.23
C ASP A 863 -32.00 -11.97 31.16
N GLN A 864 -31.93 -13.26 30.84
CA GLN A 864 -31.04 -13.75 29.77
C GLN A 864 -31.36 -13.09 28.42
N ARG A 865 -32.61 -12.71 28.18
CA ARG A 865 -33.06 -12.10 26.92
C ARG A 865 -34.34 -11.27 27.11
N VAL A 866 -34.27 -10.00 26.73
CA VAL A 866 -35.40 -9.07 26.62
C VAL A 866 -35.58 -8.67 25.15
N THR A 867 -36.83 -8.60 24.70
CA THR A 867 -37.15 -8.12 23.33
C THR A 867 -37.85 -6.78 23.43
N VAL A 868 -37.38 -5.78 22.66
CA VAL A 868 -37.99 -4.46 22.57
C VAL A 868 -38.37 -4.18 21.13
N THR A 869 -39.67 -4.19 20.84
CA THR A 869 -40.23 -3.85 19.53
C THR A 869 -40.61 -2.38 19.54
N VAL A 870 -39.92 -1.57 18.74
CA VAL A 870 -40.20 -0.14 18.61
C VAL A 870 -41.02 0.08 17.34
N PHE A 871 -42.30 0.40 17.51
CA PHE A 871 -43.22 0.60 16.40
C PHE A 871 -43.03 1.97 15.75
N ARG A 872 -42.79 2.99 16.57
CA ARG A 872 -42.65 4.37 16.13
C ARG A 872 -41.75 5.13 17.09
N CYS A 873 -40.83 5.92 16.54
CA CYS A 873 -40.03 6.88 17.28
C CYS A 873 -39.87 8.15 16.44
N ASP A 874 -40.48 9.25 16.89
CA ASP A 874 -40.33 10.57 16.30
C ASP A 874 -40.10 11.63 17.39
N GLU A 875 -40.06 12.91 17.01
CA GLU A 875 -39.79 14.02 17.94
C GLU A 875 -40.82 14.18 19.06
N LYS A 876 -42.03 13.64 18.88
CA LYS A 876 -43.14 13.76 19.82
C LYS A 876 -43.46 12.46 20.53
N THR A 877 -43.24 11.31 19.91
CA THR A 877 -43.72 10.03 20.44
C THR A 877 -42.71 8.91 20.24
N MET A 878 -42.52 8.12 21.30
CA MET A 878 -41.86 6.81 21.25
C MET A 878 -42.86 5.74 21.73
N ASP A 879 -43.29 4.86 20.83
CA ASP A 879 -44.24 3.77 21.08
C ASP A 879 -43.55 2.42 20.88
N LEU A 880 -43.50 1.62 21.94
CA LEU A 880 -42.78 0.35 21.97
C LEU A 880 -43.51 -0.71 22.80
N ALA A 881 -43.20 -1.97 22.51
CA ALA A 881 -43.55 -3.12 23.35
C ALA A 881 -42.27 -3.78 23.88
N VAL A 882 -42.28 -4.16 25.15
CA VAL A 882 -41.17 -4.87 25.81
C VAL A 882 -41.67 -6.22 26.27
N ARG A 883 -40.93 -7.28 25.94
CA ARG A 883 -41.14 -8.63 26.45
C ARG A 883 -39.96 -9.07 27.30
N GLY A 884 -40.22 -9.28 28.59
CA GLY A 884 -39.22 -9.61 29.62
C GLY A 884 -39.11 -8.54 30.70
N ALA A 885 -38.52 -8.88 31.85
CA ALA A 885 -38.33 -7.95 32.95
C ALA A 885 -37.15 -7.01 32.63
N ALA A 886 -37.41 -5.70 32.69
CA ALA A 886 -36.41 -4.71 32.33
C ALA A 886 -36.70 -3.35 32.95
N ARG A 887 -35.64 -2.58 33.19
CA ARG A 887 -35.71 -1.15 33.44
C ARG A 887 -35.44 -0.40 32.14
N LEU A 888 -36.39 0.44 31.75
CA LEU A 888 -36.22 1.38 30.64
C LEU A 888 -35.73 2.73 31.16
N GLU A 889 -34.73 3.30 30.51
CA GLU A 889 -34.18 4.62 30.80
C GLU A 889 -34.18 5.47 29.52
N PHE A 890 -35.06 6.47 29.48
CA PHE A 890 -35.17 7.41 28.38
C PHE A 890 -34.14 8.51 28.57
N THR A 891 -33.17 8.54 27.66
CA THR A 891 -32.04 9.49 27.68
C THR A 891 -32.31 10.64 26.70
N ALA A 892 -31.51 11.71 26.76
CA ALA A 892 -31.58 12.85 25.83
C ALA A 892 -32.96 13.53 25.63
N LEU A 893 -33.81 13.55 26.66
CA LEU A 893 -35.07 14.29 26.63
C LEU A 893 -34.81 15.80 26.46
N THR A 894 -35.57 16.47 25.58
CA THR A 894 -35.49 17.93 25.39
C THR A 894 -35.72 18.63 26.74
N PRO A 895 -34.75 19.45 27.21
CA PRO A 895 -34.91 20.18 28.46
C PRO A 895 -36.13 21.10 28.44
N ALA A 896 -36.79 21.24 29.59
CA ALA A 896 -37.97 22.09 29.79
C ALA A 896 -39.23 21.72 28.98
N ALA A 897 -39.18 20.68 28.14
CA ALA A 897 -40.39 20.10 27.55
C ALA A 897 -41.11 19.21 28.56
N ALA A 898 -42.44 19.22 28.54
CA ALA A 898 -43.22 18.30 29.36
C ALA A 898 -43.33 16.94 28.66
N TYR A 899 -43.19 15.86 29.41
CA TYR A 899 -43.35 14.49 28.92
C TYR A 899 -44.38 13.73 29.73
N ARG A 900 -45.10 12.85 29.06
CA ARG A 900 -46.02 11.87 29.65
C ARG A 900 -45.55 10.46 29.29
N LEU A 901 -45.43 9.59 30.28
CA LEU A 901 -45.14 8.17 30.10
C LEU A 901 -46.37 7.33 30.42
N LEU A 902 -46.84 6.56 29.44
CA LEU A 902 -47.93 5.60 29.56
C LEU A 902 -47.36 4.18 29.60
N LEU A 903 -47.81 3.37 30.55
CA LEU A 903 -47.58 1.92 30.62
C LEU A 903 -48.93 1.22 30.51
N ASP A 904 -49.09 0.38 29.50
CA ASP A 904 -50.33 -0.36 29.20
C ASP A 904 -51.55 0.57 29.16
N GLY A 905 -51.36 1.76 28.55
CA GLY A 905 -52.37 2.81 28.41
C GLY A 905 -52.64 3.66 29.65
N LYS A 906 -51.99 3.37 30.79
CA LYS A 906 -52.13 4.14 32.03
C LYS A 906 -50.95 5.07 32.24
N GLU A 907 -51.22 6.36 32.49
CA GLU A 907 -50.19 7.34 32.83
C GLU A 907 -49.48 6.94 34.12
N GLN A 908 -48.18 6.67 34.01
CA GLN A 908 -47.32 6.32 35.14
C GLN A 908 -46.62 7.56 35.69
N GLN A 909 -46.15 8.42 34.78
CA GLN A 909 -45.36 9.59 35.12
C GLN A 909 -45.67 10.74 34.17
N ARG A 910 -45.69 11.95 34.72
CA ARG A 910 -45.66 13.21 33.97
C ARG A 910 -44.55 14.08 34.53
N ARG A 911 -43.62 14.51 33.69
CA ARG A 911 -42.42 15.21 34.14
C ARG A 911 -41.95 16.23 33.12
N THR A 912 -41.44 17.34 33.62
CA THR A 912 -40.65 18.30 32.83
C THR A 912 -39.19 18.13 33.23
N PRO A 913 -38.34 17.46 32.43
CA PRO A 913 -36.93 17.26 32.75
C PRO A 913 -36.22 18.62 32.81
N LEU A 914 -35.57 18.88 33.95
CA LEU A 914 -34.49 19.87 34.04
C LEU A 914 -33.23 19.24 33.43
N HIS A 915 -32.31 20.05 32.90
CA HIS A 915 -31.11 19.62 32.16
C HIS A 915 -30.53 18.27 32.66
N GLY A 916 -30.50 17.28 31.77
CA GLY A 916 -29.84 15.99 32.00
C GLY A 916 -30.59 14.97 32.87
N ARG A 917 -31.87 15.17 33.22
CA ARG A 917 -32.64 14.18 34.00
C ARG A 917 -33.31 13.12 33.12
N GLU A 918 -33.01 11.85 33.43
CA GLU A 918 -33.60 10.65 32.83
C GLU A 918 -35.03 10.42 33.34
N LEU A 919 -35.89 9.88 32.47
CA LEU A 919 -37.19 9.32 32.83
C LEU A 919 -37.07 7.79 32.75
N SER A 920 -37.58 7.06 33.73
CA SER A 920 -37.40 5.62 33.80
C SER A 920 -38.63 4.88 34.30
N VAL A 921 -38.81 3.65 33.83
CA VAL A 921 -39.88 2.74 34.26
C VAL A 921 -39.35 1.32 34.43
N GLU A 922 -39.76 0.67 35.51
CA GLU A 922 -39.48 -0.74 35.78
C GLU A 922 -40.63 -1.59 35.22
N LEU A 923 -40.28 -2.65 34.50
CA LEU A 923 -41.22 -3.58 33.88
C LEU A 923 -41.05 -4.97 34.50
N GLY A 924 -42.18 -5.61 34.81
CA GLY A 924 -42.21 -6.97 35.31
C GLY A 924 -41.98 -8.00 34.21
N ALA A 925 -41.95 -9.28 34.60
CA ALA A 925 -41.94 -10.37 33.64
C ALA A 925 -43.28 -10.40 32.87
N GLY A 926 -43.23 -10.21 31.56
CA GLY A 926 -44.43 -10.14 30.73
C GLY A 926 -44.20 -9.38 29.44
N GLU A 927 -45.28 -9.09 28.72
CA GLU A 927 -45.29 -8.16 27.59
C GLU A 927 -46.01 -6.88 28.02
N HIS A 928 -45.34 -5.74 27.85
CA HIS A 928 -45.83 -4.43 28.27
C HIS A 928 -45.72 -3.43 27.11
N ARG A 929 -46.75 -2.61 26.90
CA ARG A 929 -46.71 -1.49 25.95
C ARG A 929 -46.34 -0.21 26.68
N VAL A 930 -45.32 0.48 26.17
CA VAL A 930 -44.82 1.73 26.74
C VAL A 930 -44.90 2.82 25.69
N VAL A 931 -45.50 3.96 26.04
CA VAL A 931 -45.58 5.14 25.18
C VAL A 931 -45.04 6.35 25.92
N LEU A 932 -44.00 6.97 25.38
CA LEU A 932 -43.51 8.27 25.84
C LEU A 932 -43.99 9.34 24.87
N GLU A 933 -44.62 10.38 25.38
CA GLU A 933 -45.12 11.52 24.60
C GLU A 933 -44.53 12.82 25.12
N LYS A 934 -44.02 13.64 24.21
CA LYS A 934 -43.68 15.04 24.44
C LYS A 934 -44.94 15.89 24.25
N LEU A 935 -45.32 16.61 25.30
CA LEU A 935 -46.55 17.40 25.41
C LEU A 935 -46.41 18.81 24.84
#